data_AF-A0A7V9HZE3-F1
#
_entry.id   AF-A0A7V9HZE3-F1
#
_cell.length_a   1.000
_cell.length_b   1.000
_cell.length_c   1.000
_cell.angle_alpha   90.00
_cell.angle_beta   90.00
_cell.angle_gamma   90.00
#
_symmetry.space_group_name_H-M   'P 1'
#
loop_
_entity.id
_entity.type
_entity.pdbx_description
1 polymer ?
#
loop_
_entity_poly.entity_id
_entity_poly.type
_entity_poly.pdbx_seq_one_letter_code
_entity_poly.pdbx_strand_id
1 'polypeptide(L)'
;MKASAKRKQPVAAGIVGILLALVSVAICGRAMSEPGTPESGYAEEIARTYDFKFGSNPFAPGNATTTSGTFIPGEKFISSTRCATCHTDAHTQWRQSAHGNAFREPFYQKNVKDLISQRGIEFTRHCESCHNPAALFSGALTKNSKVKRPFDEEGVSCISCHSIQSATGRGIGGYVMAEPALLVKEDGMRLLLDVTDQQILDDIPSHRRAMMRPLLKTADFCGACHKSQVPRELNDYKFLRAFAVADEYQMSSFSKESPHPYYTRDKETCNSCHMKRESAPLFDVSAKEGKLASHRWAAANTAIPVFYKWPEQLDAVTKFLENDAVGIDIFSLKLKSPGVSAEEFIAPLNRSTFTIKAADRITAEVVVTNKNIGHSFPPELRDFYEAYVEFIVSDDSGKTLYHSGFIKPNGYLDESAHNYKTYLVKADGSFNDKHHIWRTRGIAQNNQIQSGRSDLVRYQFRVPADANGILHLKARVQYRRFTRVFSDYALGKSVDYPIVSMATADYRMRIGANGPVPPSEIPKNAMPDWRRWNNYGIALIDQRQYPLAIDAFVHAATQDDKYRAMAQVNQAIGLIELDQYDRAAGLLDSVIRGDPGNMRALFQQARVFIRRGQLDQAETNIRRVLAAYPRDRMSLQQLGELCKIKHDYREARECYEKILEIDPEDLGAHYNLMLIFRKLGMKEEAKREGRIFADLKDDPSALPLANTFLRKHPEMSNESVFWHIHNLSPASGL
;
A
#
# COMPACT_ATOMS: atom_id res chain seq x y z
N MET A 1 -56.13 33.26 -54.55
CA MET A 1 -56.93 32.69 -53.44
C MET A 1 -55.99 31.96 -52.49
N LYS A 2 -55.94 32.45 -51.24
CA LYS A 2 -55.50 31.81 -49.98
C LYS A 2 -54.31 30.82 -50.02
N ALA A 3 -53.16 31.28 -49.53
CA ALA A 3 -52.37 30.52 -48.56
C ALA A 3 -51.80 31.52 -47.53
N SER A 4 -52.35 31.44 -46.31
CA SER A 4 -52.13 32.38 -45.21
C SER A 4 -50.87 32.02 -44.44
N ALA A 5 -50.03 33.04 -44.23
CA ALA A 5 -49.01 33.10 -43.20
C ALA A 5 -49.62 33.15 -41.78
N LYS A 6 -48.80 32.78 -40.77
CA LYS A 6 -48.65 33.32 -39.39
C LYS A 6 -47.75 32.34 -38.61
N ARG A 7 -46.75 32.71 -37.80
CA ARG A 7 -46.31 34.02 -37.29
C ARG A 7 -44.93 33.86 -36.62
N LYS A 8 -44.03 34.80 -36.95
CA LYS A 8 -43.10 35.58 -36.09
C LYS A 8 -42.19 34.90 -35.05
N GLN A 9 -40.89 35.05 -35.27
CA GLN A 9 -39.83 35.22 -34.26
C GLN A 9 -40.11 36.44 -33.34
N PRO A 10 -39.38 36.58 -32.21
CA PRO A 10 -38.19 37.44 -32.29
C PRO A 10 -36.93 36.87 -31.61
N VAL A 11 -35.84 37.49 -32.04
CA VAL A 11 -34.42 37.35 -31.65
C VAL A 11 -34.17 37.85 -30.23
N ALA A 12 -33.28 37.18 -29.49
CA ALA A 12 -32.35 37.84 -28.57
C ALA A 12 -31.12 36.97 -28.30
N ALA A 13 -29.96 37.57 -28.48
CA ALA A 13 -28.63 37.01 -28.32
C ALA A 13 -28.21 36.89 -26.84
N GLY A 14 -27.26 36.01 -26.54
CA GLY A 14 -26.65 35.92 -25.22
C GLY A 14 -25.58 34.83 -25.14
N ILE A 15 -24.39 35.14 -25.64
CA ILE A 15 -23.15 34.39 -25.42
C ILE A 15 -22.85 34.40 -23.91
N VAL A 16 -22.85 33.23 -23.26
CA VAL A 16 -22.26 33.05 -21.93
C VAL A 16 -21.02 32.20 -22.09
N GLY A 17 -19.89 32.89 -22.26
CA GLY A 17 -18.56 32.30 -22.11
C GLY A 17 -18.32 32.00 -20.64
N ILE A 18 -18.20 30.72 -20.30
CA ILE A 18 -17.76 30.25 -18.99
C ILE A 18 -16.23 30.43 -18.94
N LEU A 19 -15.79 31.50 -18.30
CA LEU A 19 -14.39 31.70 -17.88
C LEU A 19 -14.12 30.77 -16.69
N LEU A 20 -13.63 29.57 -16.97
CA LEU A 20 -12.93 28.74 -15.99
C LEU A 20 -11.54 29.35 -15.76
N ALA A 21 -11.43 30.13 -14.68
CA ALA A 21 -10.15 30.65 -14.22
C ALA A 21 -9.28 29.49 -13.71
N LEU A 22 -8.19 29.23 -14.43
CA LEU A 22 -7.03 28.48 -14.01
C LEU A 22 -6.51 29.00 -12.66
N VAL A 23 -6.60 28.20 -11.61
CA VAL A 23 -5.78 28.35 -10.41
C VAL A 23 -4.65 27.32 -10.48
N SER A 24 -3.64 27.66 -11.26
CA SER A 24 -2.34 26.99 -11.26
C SER A 24 -1.27 28.03 -11.62
N VAL A 25 -1.06 28.94 -10.67
CA VAL A 25 0.18 29.70 -10.59
C VAL A 25 0.72 29.52 -9.18
N ALA A 26 1.86 28.84 -9.10
CA ALA A 26 2.71 28.86 -7.94
C ALA A 26 3.10 30.31 -7.66
N ILE A 27 2.45 30.93 -6.68
CA ILE A 27 2.99 32.11 -6.02
C ILE A 27 4.07 31.59 -5.08
N CYS A 28 5.28 31.47 -5.61
CA CYS A 28 6.49 31.59 -4.82
C CYS A 28 6.67 33.08 -4.50
N GLY A 29 5.75 33.61 -3.71
CA GLY A 29 5.80 34.92 -3.09
C GLY A 29 5.64 34.68 -1.61
N ARG A 30 6.51 35.28 -0.79
CA ARG A 30 6.34 35.29 0.66
C ARG A 30 4.88 35.66 0.95
N ALA A 31 4.09 34.73 1.45
CA ALA A 31 3.00 35.08 2.34
C ALA A 31 3.69 35.62 3.59
N MET A 32 4.07 36.89 3.57
CA MET A 32 4.42 37.56 4.81
C MET A 32 3.12 37.62 5.59
N SER A 33 3.07 36.94 6.72
CA SER A 33 2.10 37.24 7.78
C SER A 33 2.00 38.75 7.92
N GLU A 34 0.79 39.29 8.06
CA GLU A 34 0.63 40.73 8.32
C GLU A 34 1.55 41.12 9.49
N PRO A 35 2.46 42.11 9.30
CA PRO A 35 3.38 42.53 10.34
C PRO A 35 2.59 42.99 11.57
N GLY A 36 2.84 42.36 12.72
CA GLY A 36 2.18 42.71 13.99
C GLY A 36 1.13 41.73 14.51
N THR A 37 0.92 40.58 13.87
CA THR A 37 0.13 39.48 14.44
C THR A 37 0.95 38.67 15.47
N PRO A 38 0.35 38.08 16.53
CA PRO A 38 1.08 37.27 17.51
C PRO A 38 1.87 36.10 16.88
N GLU A 39 1.36 35.53 15.78
CA GLU A 39 2.06 34.49 15.02
C GLU A 39 3.31 35.01 14.31
N SER A 40 3.27 36.23 13.78
CA SER A 40 4.46 36.88 13.19
C SER A 40 5.56 37.10 14.23
N GLY A 41 5.19 37.51 15.46
CA GLY A 41 6.14 37.69 16.56
C GLY A 41 6.77 36.37 17.04
N TYR A 42 5.97 35.32 17.22
CA TYR A 42 6.47 33.99 17.58
C TYR A 42 7.42 33.45 16.50
N ALA A 43 7.01 33.53 15.24
CA ALA A 43 7.84 33.08 14.12
C ALA A 43 9.18 33.80 14.05
N GLU A 44 9.21 35.12 14.25
CA GLU A 44 10.43 35.90 14.32
C GLU A 44 11.34 35.49 15.49
N GLU A 45 10.77 35.19 16.66
CA GLU A 45 11.53 34.69 17.80
C GLU A 45 12.18 33.33 17.50
N ILE A 46 11.39 32.37 17.01
CA ILE A 46 11.89 31.04 16.65
C ILE A 46 12.96 31.14 15.57
N ALA A 47 12.75 31.94 14.53
CA ALA A 47 13.69 32.11 13.42
C ALA A 47 15.08 32.57 13.87
N ARG A 48 15.23 33.26 15.02
CA ARG A 48 16.54 33.67 15.56
C ARG A 48 17.40 32.50 16.05
N THR A 49 16.78 31.36 16.37
CA THR A 49 17.47 30.17 16.92
C THR A 49 17.26 28.90 16.09
N TYR A 50 16.41 28.97 15.06
CA TYR A 50 16.09 27.85 14.18
C TYR A 50 17.11 27.69 13.04
N ASP A 51 17.43 26.44 12.72
CA ASP A 51 18.30 26.11 11.58
C ASP A 51 17.46 25.89 10.30
N PHE A 52 17.65 26.75 9.29
CA PHE A 52 17.00 26.67 7.97
C PHE A 52 17.81 25.86 6.95
N LYS A 53 18.49 24.80 7.39
CA LYS A 53 19.39 23.95 6.62
C LYS A 53 18.91 23.56 5.21
N PHE A 54 17.61 23.30 5.04
CA PHE A 54 17.04 22.75 3.80
C PHE A 54 16.30 23.80 2.94
N GLY A 55 16.60 25.09 3.16
CA GLY A 55 16.04 26.19 2.38
C GLY A 55 14.94 26.95 3.11
N SER A 56 14.11 27.66 2.35
CA SER A 56 13.13 28.61 2.89
C SER A 56 11.91 27.96 3.54
N ASN A 57 11.60 26.69 3.23
CA ASN A 57 10.56 25.96 3.95
C ASN A 57 11.10 25.52 5.32
N PRO A 58 10.58 26.05 6.45
CA PRO A 58 11.05 25.67 7.79
C PRO A 58 10.86 24.19 8.13
N PHE A 59 9.93 23.51 7.45
CA PHE A 59 9.55 22.12 7.72
C PHE A 59 10.24 21.10 6.80
N ALA A 60 11.08 21.57 5.88
CA ALA A 60 11.89 20.70 5.03
C ALA A 60 12.86 19.84 5.88
N PRO A 61 13.21 18.61 5.45
CA PRO A 61 12.96 18.04 4.12
C PRO A 61 11.65 17.22 4.04
N GLY A 62 10.67 17.48 4.91
CA GLY A 62 9.29 17.02 4.71
C GLY A 62 8.51 17.93 3.75
N ASN A 63 7.31 17.49 3.36
CA ASN A 63 6.42 18.25 2.46
C ASN A 63 5.35 19.04 3.20
N ALA A 64 5.40 19.04 4.53
CA ALA A 64 4.42 19.70 5.37
C ALA A 64 4.56 21.22 5.29
N THR A 65 3.43 21.92 5.44
CA THR A 65 3.40 23.38 5.58
C THR A 65 2.22 23.82 6.44
N THR A 66 2.18 25.10 6.78
CA THR A 66 1.05 25.71 7.49
C THR A 66 0.30 26.68 6.58
N THR A 67 -0.92 27.07 6.97
CA THR A 67 -1.70 28.07 6.23
C THR A 67 -1.01 29.42 6.13
N SER A 68 -0.14 29.76 7.09
CA SER A 68 0.67 30.99 7.10
C SER A 68 2.06 30.80 6.50
N GLY A 69 2.47 29.57 6.19
CA GLY A 69 3.83 29.24 5.76
C GLY A 69 4.90 29.39 6.86
N THR A 70 4.49 29.61 8.11
CA THR A 70 5.39 29.81 9.26
C THR A 70 4.98 28.97 10.49
N PHE A 71 5.73 29.07 11.59
CA PHE A 71 5.56 28.28 12.81
C PHE A 71 4.25 28.59 13.56
N ILE A 72 3.74 27.59 14.28
CA ILE A 72 2.57 27.68 15.16
C ILE A 72 3.06 27.57 16.61
N PRO A 73 2.68 28.48 17.53
CA PRO A 73 3.09 28.39 18.93
C PRO A 73 2.79 27.02 19.56
N GLY A 74 3.77 26.45 20.26
CA GLY A 74 3.70 25.08 20.78
C GLY A 74 2.53 24.82 21.72
N GLU A 75 2.14 25.83 22.50
CA GLU A 75 0.97 25.81 23.39
C GLU A 75 -0.38 25.67 22.68
N LYS A 76 -0.44 25.97 21.37
CA LYS A 76 -1.66 25.73 20.56
C LYS A 76 -1.86 24.25 20.25
N PHE A 77 -0.83 23.42 20.39
CA PHE A 77 -0.95 21.96 20.35
C PHE A 77 -1.33 21.42 21.73
N ILE A 78 -2.57 21.69 22.14
CA ILE A 78 -3.12 21.26 23.43
C ILE A 78 -3.09 19.73 23.58
N SER A 79 -2.94 19.24 24.82
CA SER A 79 -2.95 17.80 25.11
C SER A 79 -4.27 17.15 24.71
N SER A 80 -4.21 15.93 24.17
CA SER A 80 -5.39 15.13 23.83
C SER A 80 -6.21 14.75 25.07
N THR A 81 -5.64 14.85 26.28
CA THR A 81 -6.38 14.69 27.55
C THR A 81 -7.51 15.72 27.67
N ARG A 82 -7.36 16.92 27.09
CA ARG A 82 -8.44 17.92 27.04
C ARG A 82 -9.66 17.39 26.28
N CYS A 83 -9.44 16.60 25.23
CA CYS A 83 -10.51 16.00 24.43
C CYS A 83 -11.21 14.86 25.19
N ALA A 84 -10.50 14.17 26.08
CA ALA A 84 -11.02 13.04 26.85
C ALA A 84 -12.20 13.43 27.76
N THR A 85 -12.35 14.71 28.13
CA THR A 85 -13.50 15.20 28.91
C THR A 85 -14.84 14.91 28.23
N CYS A 86 -14.90 14.96 26.90
CA CYS A 86 -16.12 14.68 26.12
C CYS A 86 -15.99 13.43 25.23
N HIS A 87 -14.77 12.99 24.93
CA HIS A 87 -14.47 11.91 23.99
C HIS A 87 -13.66 10.79 24.65
N THR A 88 -14.19 10.21 25.73
CA THR A 88 -13.43 9.26 26.58
C THR A 88 -13.03 8.00 25.82
N ASP A 89 -13.94 7.41 25.04
CA ASP A 89 -13.66 6.21 24.26
C ASP A 89 -12.65 6.50 23.15
N ALA A 90 -12.90 7.54 22.33
CA ALA A 90 -11.99 7.88 21.24
C ALA A 90 -10.57 8.18 21.75
N HIS A 91 -10.43 8.91 22.85
CA HIS A 91 -9.13 9.16 23.48
C HIS A 91 -8.47 7.88 23.99
N THR A 92 -9.22 7.02 24.68
CA THR A 92 -8.68 5.74 25.20
C THR A 92 -8.16 4.85 24.08
N GLN A 93 -8.94 4.73 23.00
CA GLN A 93 -8.56 4.00 21.80
C GLN A 93 -7.31 4.60 21.13
N TRP A 94 -7.29 5.92 20.93
CA TRP A 94 -6.16 6.63 20.34
C TRP A 94 -4.88 6.45 21.17
N ARG A 95 -4.98 6.52 22.50
CA ARG A 95 -3.80 6.43 23.37
C ARG A 95 -3.09 5.07 23.26
N GLN A 96 -3.86 4.02 22.99
CA GLN A 96 -3.33 2.67 22.81
C GLN A 96 -2.90 2.38 21.36
N SER A 97 -3.25 3.26 20.41
CA SER A 97 -2.96 3.09 18.99
C SER A 97 -1.51 3.41 18.62
N ALA A 98 -1.07 3.03 17.41
CA ALA A 98 0.21 3.46 16.88
C ALA A 98 0.30 4.99 16.70
N HIS A 99 -0.80 5.69 16.39
CA HIS A 99 -0.81 7.15 16.20
C HIS A 99 -0.47 7.92 17.49
N GLY A 100 -1.14 7.60 18.59
CA GLY A 100 -0.87 8.23 19.90
C GLY A 100 0.50 7.85 20.49
N ASN A 101 1.20 6.90 19.86
CA ASN A 101 2.53 6.44 20.27
C ASN A 101 3.62 6.69 19.21
N ALA A 102 3.27 7.32 18.08
CA ALA A 102 4.12 7.41 16.89
C ALA A 102 5.49 8.04 17.18
N PHE A 103 5.56 8.96 18.14
CA PHE A 103 6.80 9.57 18.57
C PHE A 103 7.46 8.84 19.74
N ARG A 104 6.71 8.45 20.78
CA ARG A 104 7.29 8.08 22.09
C ARG A 104 7.71 6.62 22.23
N GLU A 105 7.24 5.75 21.33
CA GLU A 105 7.55 4.32 21.40
C GLU A 105 9.07 4.05 21.18
N PRO A 106 9.65 3.03 21.83
CA PRO A 106 11.10 2.84 21.89
C PRO A 106 11.75 2.43 20.55
N PHE A 107 11.02 1.75 19.67
CA PHE A 107 11.47 1.26 18.37
C PHE A 107 11.78 2.44 17.44
N TYR A 108 10.83 3.36 17.26
CA TYR A 108 11.02 4.61 16.52
C TYR A 108 12.08 5.50 17.17
N GLN A 109 12.01 5.68 18.50
CA GLN A 109 12.95 6.53 19.23
C GLN A 109 14.41 6.10 19.04
N LYS A 110 14.67 4.79 18.94
CA LYS A 110 16.03 4.31 18.71
C LYS A 110 16.57 4.78 17.35
N ASN A 111 15.80 4.64 16.27
CA ASN A 111 16.20 5.10 14.95
C ASN A 111 16.36 6.62 14.87
N VAL A 112 15.45 7.38 15.48
CA VAL A 112 15.55 8.86 15.51
C VAL A 112 16.78 9.31 16.28
N LYS A 113 17.09 8.71 17.43
CA LYS A 113 18.33 9.02 18.19
C LYS A 113 19.59 8.73 17.37
N ASP A 114 19.60 7.60 16.66
CA ASP A 114 20.70 7.26 15.77
C ASP A 114 20.83 8.28 14.62
N LEU A 115 19.71 8.73 14.01
CA LEU A 115 19.70 9.80 13.01
C LEU A 115 20.26 11.11 13.56
N ILE A 116 19.80 11.54 14.75
CA ILE A 116 20.27 12.75 15.43
C ILE A 116 21.79 12.66 15.65
N SER A 117 22.27 11.52 16.17
CA SER A 117 23.69 11.33 16.46
C SER A 117 24.58 11.37 15.21
N GLN A 118 24.06 10.97 14.06
CA GLN A 118 24.82 10.84 12.81
C GLN A 118 24.72 12.08 11.92
N ARG A 119 23.57 12.77 11.93
CA ARG A 119 23.28 13.85 10.97
C ARG A 119 22.83 15.15 11.63
N GLY A 120 22.21 15.09 12.81
CA GLY A 120 21.63 16.25 13.50
C GLY A 120 20.11 16.19 13.60
N ILE A 121 19.55 16.98 14.51
CA ILE A 121 18.10 16.99 14.80
C ILE A 121 17.28 17.59 13.67
N GLU A 122 17.86 18.45 12.85
CA GLU A 122 17.19 19.11 11.72
C GLU A 122 16.71 18.07 10.70
N PHE A 123 17.41 16.94 10.57
CA PHE A 123 17.03 15.85 9.69
C PHE A 123 15.79 15.08 10.17
N THR A 124 15.44 15.16 11.46
CA THR A 124 14.26 14.46 11.99
C THR A 124 12.96 15.11 11.53
N ARG A 125 12.98 16.36 11.03
CA ARG A 125 11.81 17.04 10.45
C ARG A 125 11.11 16.22 9.38
N HIS A 126 11.88 15.42 8.64
CA HIS A 126 11.36 14.44 7.71
C HIS A 126 10.42 13.44 8.39
N CYS A 127 10.87 12.82 9.47
CA CYS A 127 10.12 11.82 10.23
C CYS A 127 8.97 12.47 10.99
N GLU A 128 9.23 13.60 11.65
CA GLU A 128 8.25 14.30 12.48
C GLU A 128 7.13 14.97 11.67
N SER A 129 7.31 15.13 10.35
CA SER A 129 6.21 15.46 9.43
C SER A 129 5.04 14.49 9.51
N CYS A 130 5.30 13.25 9.95
CA CYS A 130 4.27 12.23 10.18
C CYS A 130 4.17 11.77 11.63
N HIS A 131 5.27 11.75 12.40
CA HIS A 131 5.31 11.15 13.75
C HIS A 131 5.02 12.11 14.90
N ASN A 132 5.37 13.39 14.76
CA ASN A 132 5.13 14.42 15.78
C ASN A 132 4.89 15.80 15.11
N PRO A 133 3.71 16.00 14.49
CA PRO A 133 3.39 17.26 13.82
C PRO A 133 3.54 18.48 14.74
N ALA A 134 3.22 18.36 16.03
CA ALA A 134 3.37 19.44 17.00
C ALA A 134 4.83 19.88 17.16
N ALA A 135 5.78 18.94 17.25
CA ALA A 135 7.21 19.26 17.30
C ALA A 135 7.71 19.92 16.01
N LEU A 136 7.23 19.47 14.85
CA LEU A 136 7.57 20.05 13.56
C LEU A 136 7.10 21.51 13.46
N PHE A 137 5.79 21.75 13.65
CA PHE A 137 5.19 23.05 13.38
C PHE A 137 5.51 24.10 14.43
N SER A 138 5.88 23.70 15.64
CA SER A 138 6.31 24.63 16.68
C SER A 138 7.74 25.14 16.52
N GLY A 139 8.55 24.52 15.64
CA GLY A 139 9.97 24.86 15.50
C GLY A 139 10.86 24.20 16.57
N ALA A 140 10.41 23.09 17.15
CA ALA A 140 11.13 22.40 18.23
C ALA A 140 12.33 21.55 17.74
N LEU A 141 12.47 21.34 16.43
CA LEU A 141 13.42 20.41 15.81
C LEU A 141 14.71 21.11 15.33
N THR A 142 15.40 21.75 16.28
CA THR A 142 16.72 22.38 16.11
C THR A 142 17.54 22.21 17.40
N LYS A 143 18.86 22.16 17.29
CA LYS A 143 19.76 21.88 18.43
C LYS A 143 19.58 22.83 19.62
N ASN A 144 19.29 24.11 19.35
CA ASN A 144 19.21 25.17 20.36
C ASN A 144 17.76 25.64 20.60
N SER A 145 16.77 24.78 20.33
CA SER A 145 15.36 25.19 20.43
C SER A 145 15.01 25.64 21.84
N LYS A 146 14.33 26.78 21.95
CA LYS A 146 13.73 27.27 23.21
C LYS A 146 12.29 26.83 23.39
N VAL A 147 11.73 26.12 22.41
CA VAL A 147 10.36 25.64 22.42
C VAL A 147 10.23 24.57 23.51
N LYS A 148 9.34 24.81 24.48
CA LYS A 148 8.94 23.76 25.41
C LYS A 148 8.17 22.70 24.65
N ARG A 149 8.43 21.43 24.94
CA ARG A 149 7.86 20.28 24.21
C ARG A 149 6.87 19.47 25.06
N PRO A 150 5.78 20.09 25.59
CA PRO A 150 4.81 19.36 26.41
C PRO A 150 4.04 18.30 25.60
N PHE A 151 4.08 18.37 24.26
CA PHE A 151 3.41 17.48 23.32
C PHE A 151 4.25 16.29 22.87
N ASP A 152 5.48 16.10 23.38
CA ASP A 152 6.32 14.94 23.00
C ASP A 152 5.64 13.60 23.36
N GLU A 153 4.75 13.59 24.34
CA GLU A 153 4.01 12.38 24.71
C GLU A 153 2.81 12.08 23.80
N GLU A 154 2.49 12.94 22.84
CA GLU A 154 1.23 12.89 22.08
C GLU A 154 1.37 12.25 20.69
N GLY A 155 2.57 12.18 20.11
CA GLY A 155 2.75 11.66 18.74
C GLY A 155 1.82 12.37 17.74
N VAL A 156 0.99 11.60 17.03
CA VAL A 156 -0.06 12.16 16.16
C VAL A 156 -1.31 12.45 17.00
N SER A 157 -1.35 13.64 17.61
CA SER A 157 -2.40 14.08 18.54
C SER A 157 -3.77 14.32 17.88
N CYS A 158 -4.82 14.35 18.71
CA CYS A 158 -6.17 14.72 18.29
C CYS A 158 -6.15 16.08 17.56
N ILE A 159 -5.59 17.10 18.21
CA ILE A 159 -5.61 18.46 17.68
C ILE A 159 -4.78 18.59 16.39
N SER A 160 -3.70 17.82 16.24
CA SER A 160 -2.91 17.81 14.99
C SER A 160 -3.71 17.20 13.84
N CYS A 161 -4.25 16.00 14.01
CA CYS A 161 -5.07 15.34 12.98
C CYS A 161 -6.24 16.21 12.52
N HIS A 162 -6.98 16.77 13.48
CA HIS A 162 -8.20 17.53 13.19
C HIS A 162 -7.93 18.95 12.65
N SER A 163 -6.67 19.43 12.70
CA SER A 163 -6.28 20.75 12.18
C SER A 163 -5.76 20.72 10.75
N ILE A 164 -5.58 19.54 10.14
CA ILE A 164 -5.14 19.41 8.75
C ILE A 164 -6.20 19.97 7.78
N GLN A 165 -5.76 20.90 6.92
CA GLN A 165 -6.61 21.65 6.00
C GLN A 165 -6.75 21.03 4.62
N SER A 166 -5.67 20.48 4.08
CA SER A 166 -5.63 19.85 2.76
C SER A 166 -4.46 18.87 2.69
N ALA A 167 -4.54 17.93 1.75
CA ALA A 167 -3.44 17.04 1.39
C ALA A 167 -2.99 17.36 -0.05
N THR A 168 -1.70 17.14 -0.33
CA THR A 168 -1.03 17.49 -1.59
C THR A 168 -0.70 16.27 -2.44
N GLY A 169 -0.89 15.06 -1.92
CA GLY A 169 -0.51 13.81 -2.57
C GLY A 169 1.00 13.51 -2.60
N ARG A 170 1.84 14.39 -2.05
CA ARG A 170 3.32 14.30 -2.12
C ARG A 170 4.00 13.45 -1.05
N GLY A 171 3.28 12.69 -0.23
CA GLY A 171 3.87 11.88 0.85
C GLY A 171 4.70 12.67 1.88
N ILE A 172 5.21 12.00 2.93
CA ILE A 172 6.06 12.60 4.01
C ILE A 172 5.48 13.92 4.53
N GLY A 173 4.27 13.82 5.07
CA GLY A 173 3.53 14.95 5.60
C GLY A 173 3.13 15.96 4.54
N GLY A 174 2.82 15.52 3.32
CA GLY A 174 2.34 16.39 2.24
C GLY A 174 0.94 16.95 2.51
N TYR A 175 0.79 17.76 3.56
CA TYR A 175 -0.46 18.38 4.00
C TYR A 175 -0.23 19.82 4.50
N VAL A 176 -1.32 20.58 4.55
CA VAL A 176 -1.34 21.96 5.09
C VAL A 176 -1.98 21.96 6.46
N MET A 177 -1.28 22.41 7.49
CA MET A 177 -1.78 22.55 8.86
C MET A 177 -2.34 23.95 9.09
N ALA A 178 -3.58 24.07 9.58
CA ALA A 178 -4.05 25.36 10.12
C ALA A 178 -3.57 25.53 11.55
N GLU A 179 -3.59 26.78 12.02
CA GLU A 179 -3.61 27.06 13.45
C GLU A 179 -4.72 26.23 14.13
N PRO A 180 -4.41 25.43 15.16
CA PRO A 180 -5.40 24.68 15.91
C PRO A 180 -6.58 25.50 16.42
N ALA A 181 -7.76 24.89 16.46
CA ALA A 181 -8.97 25.54 16.95
C ALA A 181 -9.91 24.53 17.62
N LEU A 182 -10.58 24.94 18.69
CA LEU A 182 -11.71 24.23 19.28
C LEU A 182 -13.05 24.70 18.69
N LEU A 183 -13.14 25.94 18.22
CA LEU A 183 -14.32 26.48 17.53
C LEU A 183 -13.90 27.22 16.26
N VAL A 184 -14.64 26.98 15.17
CA VAL A 184 -14.55 27.78 13.93
C VAL A 184 -15.91 28.38 13.64
N LYS A 185 -16.01 29.71 13.74
CA LYS A 185 -17.23 30.47 13.46
C LYS A 185 -17.52 30.52 11.95
N GLU A 186 -18.71 31.00 11.57
CA GLU A 186 -19.15 31.01 10.17
C GLU A 186 -18.34 31.96 9.29
N ASP A 187 -17.82 33.03 9.87
CA ASP A 187 -16.89 33.98 9.24
C ASP A 187 -15.46 33.44 9.13
N GLY A 188 -15.20 32.23 9.64
CA GLY A 188 -13.88 31.60 9.65
C GLY A 188 -13.04 31.90 10.89
N MET A 189 -13.53 32.70 11.85
CA MET A 189 -12.79 33.00 13.08
C MET A 189 -12.50 31.72 13.87
N ARG A 190 -11.23 31.54 14.26
CA ARG A 190 -10.70 30.36 14.95
C ARG A 190 -10.46 30.68 16.42
N LEU A 191 -11.01 29.89 17.34
CA LEU A 191 -10.86 30.08 18.79
C LEU A 191 -10.32 28.79 19.44
N LEU A 192 -9.36 28.93 20.35
CA LEU A 192 -8.66 27.79 20.97
C LEU A 192 -8.47 27.95 22.49
N LEU A 193 -7.50 28.76 22.93
CA LEU A 193 -6.96 28.69 24.30
C LEU A 193 -7.96 29.12 25.38
N ASP A 194 -8.79 30.13 25.10
CA ASP A 194 -9.76 30.68 26.05
C ASP A 194 -11.17 30.05 25.92
N VAL A 195 -11.29 28.93 25.21
CA VAL A 195 -12.57 28.24 24.98
C VAL A 195 -12.85 27.23 26.11
N THR A 196 -13.91 27.49 26.88
CA THR A 196 -14.39 26.58 27.93
C THR A 196 -15.19 25.40 27.35
N ASP A 197 -15.32 24.30 28.11
CA ASP A 197 -16.16 23.17 27.70
C ASP A 197 -17.61 23.57 27.45
N GLN A 198 -18.16 24.44 28.29
CA GLN A 198 -19.53 24.91 28.14
C GLN A 198 -19.72 25.66 26.83
N GLN A 199 -18.76 26.53 26.45
CA GLN A 199 -18.82 27.24 25.17
C GLN A 199 -18.76 26.28 23.96
N ILE A 200 -18.08 25.13 24.09
CA ILE A 200 -18.07 24.09 23.05
C ILE A 200 -19.44 23.43 22.94
N LEU A 201 -20.02 23.06 24.08
CA LEU A 201 -21.34 22.42 24.15
C LEU A 201 -22.47 23.36 23.68
N ASP A 202 -22.33 24.66 23.94
CA ASP A 202 -23.28 25.68 23.49
C ASP A 202 -23.21 25.94 21.97
N ASP A 203 -22.08 25.66 21.32
CA ASP A 203 -21.84 25.90 19.88
C ASP A 203 -21.18 24.69 19.18
N ILE A 204 -21.88 23.55 19.26
CA ILE A 204 -21.50 22.30 18.56
C ILE A 204 -21.29 22.52 17.05
N PRO A 205 -22.09 23.33 16.33
CA PRO A 205 -21.82 23.60 14.90
C PRO A 205 -20.43 24.19 14.66
N SER A 206 -19.97 25.17 15.45
CA SER A 206 -18.62 25.71 15.32
C SER A 206 -17.54 24.71 15.71
N HIS A 207 -17.77 23.89 16.74
CA HIS A 207 -16.84 22.83 17.10
C HIS A 207 -16.69 21.79 15.99
N ARG A 208 -17.82 21.40 15.38
CA ARG A 208 -17.83 20.45 14.26
C ARG A 208 -17.13 21.01 13.02
N ARG A 209 -17.25 22.32 12.74
CA ARG A 209 -16.48 22.98 11.67
C ARG A 209 -14.98 22.94 11.94
N ALA A 210 -14.57 23.08 13.20
CA ALA A 210 -13.18 22.98 13.61
C ALA A 210 -12.62 21.56 13.42
N MET A 211 -13.37 20.55 13.89
CA MET A 211 -12.84 19.18 14.00
C MET A 211 -13.19 18.26 12.82
N MET A 212 -14.36 18.38 12.20
CA MET A 212 -14.91 17.34 11.33
C MET A 212 -15.00 17.78 9.87
N ARG A 213 -13.84 17.99 9.25
CA ARG A 213 -13.70 18.44 7.86
C ARG A 213 -13.96 17.28 6.88
N PRO A 214 -14.51 17.53 5.67
CA PRO A 214 -14.75 16.48 4.68
C PRO A 214 -13.51 15.66 4.30
N LEU A 215 -12.33 16.29 4.33
CA LEU A 215 -11.03 15.67 4.06
C LEU A 215 -10.79 14.40 4.90
N LEU A 216 -11.21 14.37 6.17
CA LEU A 216 -10.98 13.24 7.09
C LEU A 216 -11.62 11.91 6.62
N LYS A 217 -12.50 11.98 5.62
CA LYS A 217 -13.20 10.83 5.04
C LYS A 217 -12.59 10.37 3.71
N THR A 218 -11.58 11.05 3.19
CA THR A 218 -10.93 10.73 1.92
C THR A 218 -9.61 9.99 2.13
N ALA A 219 -9.19 9.20 1.15
CA ALA A 219 -7.90 8.52 1.18
C ALA A 219 -6.72 9.51 1.18
N ASP A 220 -6.90 10.71 0.62
CA ASP A 220 -5.86 11.75 0.56
C ASP A 220 -5.39 12.17 1.95
N PHE A 221 -6.30 12.17 2.95
CA PHE A 221 -5.95 12.45 4.34
C PHE A 221 -4.92 11.44 4.87
N CYS A 222 -5.22 10.14 4.71
CA CYS A 222 -4.32 9.07 5.13
C CYS A 222 -3.04 9.08 4.30
N GLY A 223 -3.15 9.33 2.99
CA GLY A 223 -2.03 9.36 2.05
C GLY A 223 -1.01 10.46 2.34
N ALA A 224 -1.36 11.48 3.11
CA ALA A 224 -0.41 12.51 3.51
C ALA A 224 0.74 11.96 4.39
N CYS A 225 0.48 10.89 5.15
CA CYS A 225 1.48 10.19 5.97
C CYS A 225 1.74 8.75 5.50
N HIS A 226 0.74 8.08 4.91
CA HIS A 226 0.86 6.72 4.39
C HIS A 226 1.32 6.66 2.92
N LYS A 227 2.08 7.66 2.50
CA LYS A 227 2.92 7.68 1.29
C LYS A 227 4.24 8.29 1.70
N SER A 228 5.34 7.58 1.44
CA SER A 228 6.63 7.88 2.06
C SER A 228 7.78 7.68 1.09
N GLN A 229 8.80 8.49 1.25
CA GLN A 229 10.03 8.49 0.45
C GLN A 229 11.20 8.93 1.31
N VAL A 230 12.42 8.63 0.88
CA VAL A 230 13.65 9.15 1.47
C VAL A 230 14.23 10.16 0.47
N PRO A 231 14.20 11.47 0.77
CA PRO A 231 14.69 12.49 -0.15
C PRO A 231 16.22 12.54 -0.16
N ARG A 232 16.79 13.17 -1.19
CA ARG A 232 18.24 13.36 -1.36
C ARG A 232 18.86 14.04 -0.13
N GLU A 233 18.19 15.02 0.44
CA GLU A 233 18.60 15.74 1.64
C GLU A 233 18.80 14.77 2.82
N LEU A 234 17.97 13.72 2.92
CA LEU A 234 18.03 12.76 4.01
C LEU A 234 19.03 11.61 3.77
N ASN A 235 19.34 11.25 2.53
CA ASN A 235 20.20 10.09 2.26
C ASN A 235 21.50 10.41 1.50
N ASP A 236 21.72 11.67 1.12
CA ASP A 236 22.86 12.14 0.31
C ASP A 236 23.01 11.38 -1.03
N TYR A 237 21.90 10.88 -1.59
CA TYR A 237 21.91 9.99 -2.74
C TYR A 237 20.91 10.37 -3.83
N LYS A 238 19.61 10.19 -3.60
CA LYS A 238 18.50 10.53 -4.51
C LYS A 238 17.16 10.28 -3.83
N PHE A 239 16.05 10.67 -4.46
CA PHE A 239 14.73 10.20 -4.07
C PHE A 239 14.65 8.67 -4.11
N LEU A 240 14.29 8.06 -2.98
CA LEU A 240 13.96 6.64 -2.88
C LEU A 240 12.52 6.51 -2.39
N ARG A 241 11.66 5.84 -3.16
CA ARG A 241 10.32 5.50 -2.67
C ARG A 241 10.47 4.50 -1.51
N ALA A 242 9.86 4.79 -0.37
CA ALA A 242 9.77 3.84 0.73
C ALA A 242 8.51 2.97 0.57
N PHE A 243 7.34 3.60 0.47
CA PHE A 243 6.06 2.92 0.20
C PHE A 243 5.00 3.94 -0.27
N ALA A 244 3.92 3.45 -0.89
CA ALA A 244 2.91 4.28 -1.54
C ALA A 244 1.49 3.68 -1.42
N VAL A 245 1.05 3.33 -0.20
CA VAL A 245 -0.19 2.53 -0.04
C VAL A 245 -1.45 3.27 -0.49
N ALA A 246 -1.47 4.62 -0.46
CA ALA A 246 -2.57 5.40 -1.01
C ALA A 246 -2.69 5.24 -2.54
N ASP A 247 -1.55 5.24 -3.24
CA ASP A 247 -1.48 5.06 -4.69
C ASP A 247 -1.85 3.61 -5.08
N GLU A 248 -1.47 2.63 -4.25
CA GLU A 248 -1.87 1.22 -4.39
C GLU A 248 -3.39 1.04 -4.19
N TYR A 249 -3.95 1.66 -3.15
CA TYR A 249 -5.39 1.68 -2.89
C TYR A 249 -6.17 2.28 -4.06
N GLN A 250 -5.70 3.39 -4.62
CA GLN A 250 -6.33 4.05 -5.74
C GLN A 250 -6.49 3.12 -6.96
N MET A 251 -5.52 2.23 -7.21
CA MET A 251 -5.57 1.25 -8.29
C MET A 251 -6.28 -0.07 -7.93
N SER A 252 -6.73 -0.23 -6.67
CA SER A 252 -7.36 -1.45 -6.19
C SER A 252 -8.85 -1.56 -6.55
N SER A 253 -9.44 -2.75 -6.32
CA SER A 253 -10.88 -2.96 -6.50
C SER A 253 -11.75 -2.16 -5.53
N PHE A 254 -11.17 -1.65 -4.45
CA PHE A 254 -11.88 -0.96 -3.37
C PHE A 254 -12.12 0.52 -3.65
N SER A 255 -11.25 1.18 -4.42
CA SER A 255 -11.40 2.60 -4.75
C SER A 255 -12.52 2.87 -5.74
N LYS A 256 -12.79 1.89 -6.62
CA LYS A 256 -13.59 2.03 -7.86
C LYS A 256 -13.03 3.04 -8.86
N GLU A 257 -11.74 3.33 -8.79
CA GLU A 257 -11.07 4.26 -9.72
C GLU A 257 -10.30 3.55 -10.84
N SER A 258 -10.29 2.21 -10.85
CA SER A 258 -9.59 1.43 -11.87
C SER A 258 -10.40 0.20 -12.34
N PRO A 259 -10.40 -0.12 -13.65
CA PRO A 259 -10.96 -1.36 -14.18
C PRO A 259 -9.96 -2.54 -14.17
N HIS A 260 -8.72 -2.32 -13.71
CA HIS A 260 -7.63 -3.30 -13.77
C HIS A 260 -7.55 -4.37 -12.66
N PRO A 261 -8.35 -4.34 -11.58
CA PRO A 261 -8.37 -5.46 -10.64
C PRO A 261 -8.90 -6.77 -11.25
N TYR A 262 -8.42 -7.92 -10.76
CA TYR A 262 -8.89 -9.26 -11.15
C TYR A 262 -10.26 -9.62 -10.58
N TYR A 263 -10.69 -8.88 -9.56
CA TYR A 263 -11.94 -9.05 -8.85
C TYR A 263 -12.65 -7.71 -8.71
N THR A 264 -13.98 -7.73 -8.76
CA THR A 264 -14.82 -6.57 -8.49
C THR A 264 -15.30 -6.63 -7.05
N ARG A 265 -15.27 -5.48 -6.36
CA ARG A 265 -15.71 -5.33 -4.96
C ARG A 265 -16.50 -4.06 -4.77
N ASP A 266 -17.26 -3.93 -3.70
CA ASP A 266 -17.89 -2.66 -3.33
C ASP A 266 -16.85 -1.61 -2.93
N LYS A 267 -17.25 -0.34 -3.00
CA LYS A 267 -16.36 0.76 -2.62
C LYS A 267 -16.13 0.74 -1.11
N GLU A 268 -14.87 0.68 -0.71
CA GLU A 268 -14.43 0.80 0.68
C GLU A 268 -13.35 1.88 0.77
N THR A 269 -13.20 2.53 1.92
CA THR A 269 -12.17 3.56 2.16
C THR A 269 -11.21 3.10 3.25
N CYS A 270 -10.10 3.82 3.43
CA CYS A 270 -9.18 3.58 4.56
C CYS A 270 -9.94 3.54 5.90
N ASN A 271 -10.89 4.46 6.11
CA ASN A 271 -11.69 4.53 7.34
C ASN A 271 -12.66 3.35 7.50
N SER A 272 -13.22 2.80 6.41
CA SER A 272 -14.18 1.67 6.56
C SER A 272 -13.50 0.40 7.07
N CYS A 273 -12.19 0.24 6.80
CA CYS A 273 -11.38 -0.86 7.33
C CYS A 273 -10.71 -0.52 8.66
N HIS A 274 -9.98 0.61 8.72
CA HIS A 274 -9.11 0.94 9.87
C HIS A 274 -9.78 1.80 10.96
N MET A 275 -10.96 2.37 10.68
CA MET A 275 -11.77 3.11 11.66
C MET A 275 -13.19 2.56 11.72
N LYS A 276 -13.32 1.23 11.59
CA LYS A 276 -14.60 0.53 11.64
C LYS A 276 -15.36 0.92 12.91
N ARG A 277 -16.68 1.08 12.80
CA ARG A 277 -17.50 1.44 13.96
C ARG A 277 -17.47 0.31 14.99
N GLU A 278 -17.11 0.65 16.22
CA GLU A 278 -17.06 -0.28 17.35
C GLU A 278 -17.81 0.28 18.56
N SER A 279 -18.01 -0.57 19.57
CA SER A 279 -18.71 -0.18 20.81
C SER A 279 -17.94 0.92 21.53
N ALA A 280 -18.68 1.90 22.03
CA ALA A 280 -18.19 3.00 22.86
C ALA A 280 -18.88 2.90 24.24
N PRO A 281 -18.37 2.06 25.16
CA PRO A 281 -19.00 1.82 26.45
C PRO A 281 -18.76 2.94 27.48
N LEU A 282 -17.83 3.87 27.23
CA LEU A 282 -17.55 5.00 28.11
C LEU A 282 -18.39 6.22 27.70
N PHE A 283 -18.23 7.32 28.43
CA PHE A 283 -18.85 8.59 28.07
C PHE A 283 -18.15 9.19 26.84
N ASP A 284 -18.78 9.13 25.67
CA ASP A 284 -18.32 9.81 24.46
C ASP A 284 -19.49 10.50 23.74
N VAL A 285 -19.46 11.84 23.70
CA VAL A 285 -20.53 12.65 23.08
C VAL A 285 -20.64 12.44 21.57
N SER A 286 -19.63 11.86 20.93
CA SER A 286 -19.64 11.53 19.50
C SER A 286 -20.24 10.15 19.20
N ALA A 287 -20.46 9.32 20.21
CA ALA A 287 -21.05 8.00 20.05
C ALA A 287 -22.49 8.12 19.56
N LYS A 288 -22.82 7.33 18.54
CA LYS A 288 -24.19 7.20 18.00
C LYS A 288 -24.61 5.75 18.13
N GLU A 289 -25.75 5.52 18.76
CA GLU A 289 -26.27 4.18 19.04
C GLU A 289 -25.23 3.31 19.79
N GLY A 290 -24.53 3.92 20.76
CA GLY A 290 -23.49 3.25 21.56
C GLY A 290 -22.22 2.87 20.77
N LYS A 291 -22.01 3.44 19.57
CA LYS A 291 -20.85 3.16 18.71
C LYS A 291 -20.20 4.42 18.17
N LEU A 292 -18.88 4.37 17.96
CA LEU A 292 -18.10 5.42 17.29
C LEU A 292 -17.14 4.83 16.26
N ALA A 293 -16.62 5.66 15.36
CA ALA A 293 -15.59 5.24 14.42
C ALA A 293 -14.27 5.00 15.17
N SER A 294 -13.77 3.77 15.15
CA SER A 294 -12.62 3.39 15.99
C SER A 294 -11.42 4.30 15.80
N HIS A 295 -10.81 4.70 16.90
CA HIS A 295 -9.50 5.36 16.97
C HIS A 295 -8.43 4.39 17.48
N ARG A 296 -8.65 3.07 17.39
CA ARG A 296 -7.62 2.06 17.70
C ARG A 296 -6.65 1.88 16.54
N TRP A 297 -7.13 2.09 15.31
CA TRP A 297 -6.45 1.74 14.05
C TRP A 297 -5.82 0.35 14.12
N ALA A 298 -6.64 -0.65 14.51
CA ALA A 298 -6.20 -2.04 14.50
C ALA A 298 -5.70 -2.39 13.08
N ALA A 299 -4.47 -2.87 13.03
CA ALA A 299 -3.73 -3.18 11.80
C ALA A 299 -2.73 -4.29 12.12
N ALA A 300 -1.42 -4.06 11.95
CA ALA A 300 -0.39 -5.08 12.12
C ALA A 300 0.58 -4.80 13.28
N ASN A 301 0.37 -3.78 14.12
CA ASN A 301 1.32 -3.44 15.19
C ASN A 301 1.00 -4.17 16.50
N THR A 302 1.54 -5.38 16.67
CA THR A 302 1.47 -6.13 17.93
C THR A 302 2.53 -5.69 18.94
N ALA A 303 3.57 -4.97 18.51
CA ALA A 303 4.72 -4.65 19.37
C ALA A 303 4.42 -3.57 20.42
N ILE A 304 3.74 -2.49 20.02
CA ILE A 304 3.33 -1.40 20.94
C ILE A 304 2.45 -1.91 22.08
N PRO A 305 1.33 -2.63 21.84
CA PRO A 305 0.48 -3.10 22.93
C PRO A 305 1.17 -4.16 23.80
N VAL A 306 2.09 -4.97 23.26
CA VAL A 306 2.92 -5.87 24.09
C VAL A 306 3.86 -5.07 24.99
N PHE A 307 4.55 -4.07 24.44
CA PHE A 307 5.52 -3.25 25.19
C PHE A 307 4.86 -2.48 26.34
N TYR A 308 3.71 -1.84 26.08
CA TYR A 308 2.98 -1.07 27.10
C TYR A 308 1.97 -1.89 27.91
N LYS A 309 1.86 -3.20 27.66
CA LYS A 309 0.94 -4.12 28.36
C LYS A 309 -0.54 -3.73 28.21
N TRP A 310 -1.00 -3.55 26.96
CA TRP A 310 -2.38 -3.25 26.60
C TRP A 310 -3.07 -4.46 25.95
N PRO A 311 -3.62 -5.40 26.75
CA PRO A 311 -4.17 -6.64 26.24
C PRO A 311 -5.37 -6.44 25.32
N GLU A 312 -6.23 -5.45 25.57
CA GLU A 312 -7.38 -5.15 24.71
C GLU A 312 -6.97 -4.71 23.30
N GLN A 313 -5.95 -3.84 23.21
CA GLN A 313 -5.43 -3.41 21.92
C GLN A 313 -4.69 -4.56 21.22
N LEU A 314 -3.96 -5.39 21.95
CA LEU A 314 -3.31 -6.59 21.39
C LEU A 314 -4.35 -7.56 20.82
N ASP A 315 -5.45 -7.80 21.53
CA ASP A 315 -6.57 -8.64 21.08
C ASP A 315 -7.23 -8.05 19.82
N ALA A 316 -7.50 -6.75 19.79
CA ALA A 316 -8.05 -6.07 18.61
C ALA A 316 -7.14 -6.19 17.37
N VAL A 317 -5.83 -6.01 17.55
CA VAL A 317 -4.83 -6.18 16.47
C VAL A 317 -4.72 -7.63 16.01
N THR A 318 -4.72 -8.58 16.94
CA THR A 318 -4.62 -10.02 16.64
C THR A 318 -5.84 -10.47 15.83
N LYS A 319 -7.05 -10.12 16.29
CA LYS A 319 -8.30 -10.38 15.57
C LYS A 319 -8.33 -9.73 14.19
N PHE A 320 -7.77 -8.52 14.05
CA PHE A 320 -7.67 -7.86 12.73
C PHE A 320 -6.80 -8.66 11.76
N LEU A 321 -5.64 -9.16 12.22
CA LEU A 321 -4.72 -9.97 11.41
C LEU A 321 -5.32 -11.33 11.02
N GLU A 322 -6.17 -11.91 11.87
CA GLU A 322 -6.87 -13.18 11.65
C GLU A 322 -8.15 -13.04 10.78
N ASN A 323 -8.59 -11.82 10.48
CA ASN A 323 -9.89 -11.53 9.86
C ASN A 323 -9.91 -11.71 8.32
N ASP A 324 -9.52 -12.89 7.81
CA ASP A 324 -9.61 -13.29 6.40
C ASP A 324 -8.98 -12.28 5.40
N ALA A 325 -7.96 -11.54 5.85
CA ALA A 325 -7.27 -10.54 5.03
C ALA A 325 -6.41 -11.18 3.93
N VAL A 326 -5.80 -12.31 4.27
CA VAL A 326 -4.92 -13.13 3.41
C VAL A 326 -5.50 -14.54 3.33
N GLY A 327 -5.41 -15.16 2.16
CA GLY A 327 -5.74 -16.58 1.96
C GLY A 327 -4.49 -17.41 1.72
N ILE A 328 -4.57 -18.70 2.05
CA ILE A 328 -3.57 -19.70 1.67
C ILE A 328 -4.27 -20.98 1.20
N ASP A 329 -3.74 -21.62 0.17
CA ASP A 329 -4.27 -22.85 -0.42
C ASP A 329 -3.13 -23.76 -0.88
N ILE A 330 -3.16 -25.03 -0.49
CA ILE A 330 -2.29 -26.06 -1.08
C ILE A 330 -3.01 -26.54 -2.34
N PHE A 331 -2.69 -25.89 -3.46
CA PHE A 331 -3.51 -25.95 -4.67
C PHE A 331 -3.25 -27.20 -5.49
N SER A 332 -1.97 -27.48 -5.77
CA SER A 332 -1.53 -28.54 -6.67
C SER A 332 -0.29 -29.27 -6.14
N LEU A 333 -0.08 -30.48 -6.68
CA LEU A 333 1.15 -31.25 -6.53
C LEU A 333 1.73 -31.52 -7.91
N LYS A 334 3.05 -31.48 -8.00
CA LYS A 334 3.80 -32.06 -9.11
C LYS A 334 4.52 -33.30 -8.60
N LEU A 335 4.17 -34.45 -9.17
CA LEU A 335 4.63 -35.76 -8.74
C LEU A 335 5.64 -36.33 -9.75
N LYS A 336 6.82 -36.70 -9.27
CA LYS A 336 7.87 -37.34 -10.06
C LYS A 336 8.29 -38.65 -9.41
N SER A 337 7.82 -39.76 -9.97
CA SER A 337 8.22 -41.10 -9.52
C SER A 337 9.63 -41.50 -9.97
N PRO A 338 10.36 -42.29 -9.16
CA PRO A 338 11.66 -42.83 -9.57
C PRO A 338 11.55 -43.60 -10.90
N GLY A 339 12.46 -43.33 -11.84
CA GLY A 339 12.50 -43.98 -13.16
C GLY A 339 11.46 -43.46 -14.17
N VAL A 340 10.57 -42.53 -13.80
CA VAL A 340 9.60 -41.91 -14.71
C VAL A 340 10.10 -40.55 -15.17
N SER A 341 10.15 -40.32 -16.49
CA SER A 341 10.68 -39.08 -17.06
C SER A 341 9.70 -37.91 -16.98
N ALA A 342 8.40 -38.16 -17.16
CA ALA A 342 7.35 -37.14 -17.03
C ALA A 342 7.04 -36.83 -15.55
N GLU A 343 6.65 -35.58 -15.28
CA GLU A 343 6.10 -35.16 -13.99
C GLU A 343 4.57 -35.04 -14.14
N GLU A 344 3.82 -35.63 -13.21
CA GLU A 344 2.37 -35.58 -13.20
C GLU A 344 1.91 -34.33 -12.44
N PHE A 345 1.06 -33.51 -13.06
CA PHE A 345 0.46 -32.34 -12.44
C PHE A 345 -0.94 -32.66 -11.93
N ILE A 346 -1.16 -32.48 -10.64
CA ILE A 346 -2.39 -32.88 -9.93
C ILE A 346 -3.04 -31.63 -9.36
N ALA A 347 -4.18 -31.22 -9.92
CA ALA A 347 -4.90 -30.02 -9.52
C ALA A 347 -6.40 -30.06 -9.91
N PRO A 348 -7.29 -29.43 -9.12
CA PRO A 348 -7.10 -29.08 -7.72
C PRO A 348 -7.04 -30.36 -6.87
N LEU A 349 -6.19 -30.40 -5.84
CA LEU A 349 -5.92 -31.64 -5.10
C LEU A 349 -7.14 -32.37 -4.50
N ASN A 350 -8.20 -31.64 -4.16
CA ASN A 350 -9.43 -32.21 -3.59
C ASN A 350 -10.38 -32.79 -4.65
N ARG A 351 -10.00 -32.79 -5.94
CA ARG A 351 -10.82 -33.22 -7.08
C ARG A 351 -10.16 -34.29 -7.94
N SER A 352 -8.88 -34.57 -7.74
CA SER A 352 -8.08 -35.44 -8.60
C SER A 352 -7.92 -36.83 -8.00
N THR A 353 -7.81 -37.83 -8.86
CA THR A 353 -7.36 -39.17 -8.51
C THR A 353 -5.88 -39.29 -8.85
N PHE A 354 -5.07 -39.78 -7.94
CA PHE A 354 -3.62 -39.95 -8.15
C PHE A 354 -3.06 -41.00 -7.17
N THR A 355 -1.84 -41.47 -7.41
CA THR A 355 -1.19 -42.46 -6.53
C THR A 355 0.19 -41.97 -6.12
N ILE A 356 0.46 -41.95 -4.81
CA ILE A 356 1.78 -41.64 -4.26
C ILE A 356 2.50 -42.93 -3.88
N LYS A 357 3.79 -43.01 -4.20
CA LYS A 357 4.69 -44.12 -3.84
C LYS A 357 5.80 -43.62 -2.92
N ALA A 358 6.39 -44.56 -2.18
CA ALA A 358 7.63 -44.30 -1.46
C ALA A 358 8.72 -43.80 -2.42
N ALA A 359 9.57 -42.89 -1.94
CA ALA A 359 10.63 -42.22 -2.70
C ALA A 359 10.17 -41.29 -3.84
N ASP A 360 8.86 -41.11 -4.07
CA ASP A 360 8.36 -40.08 -4.98
C ASP A 360 8.87 -38.70 -4.57
N ARG A 361 9.28 -37.90 -5.56
CA ARG A 361 9.59 -36.49 -5.35
C ARG A 361 8.31 -35.70 -5.59
N ILE A 362 7.88 -34.97 -4.57
CA ILE A 362 6.67 -34.15 -4.59
C ILE A 362 7.09 -32.68 -4.56
N THR A 363 6.52 -31.87 -5.44
CA THR A 363 6.54 -30.41 -5.31
C THR A 363 5.12 -29.93 -5.01
N ALA A 364 4.87 -29.47 -3.78
CA ALA A 364 3.62 -28.85 -3.39
C ALA A 364 3.62 -27.37 -3.80
N GLU A 365 2.54 -26.96 -4.46
CA GLU A 365 2.34 -25.61 -4.95
C GLU A 365 1.29 -24.90 -4.08
N VAL A 366 1.78 -23.97 -3.26
CA VAL A 366 1.02 -23.25 -2.25
C VAL A 366 0.73 -21.84 -2.77
N VAL A 367 -0.55 -21.51 -2.90
CA VAL A 367 -1.00 -20.20 -3.38
C VAL A 367 -1.35 -19.33 -2.18
N VAL A 368 -0.73 -18.15 -2.09
CA VAL A 368 -1.03 -17.14 -1.06
C VAL A 368 -1.71 -15.95 -1.72
N THR A 369 -2.86 -15.52 -1.21
CA THR A 369 -3.68 -14.49 -1.85
C THR A 369 -3.86 -13.29 -0.95
N ASN A 370 -3.59 -12.09 -1.47
CA ASN A 370 -4.05 -10.85 -0.86
C ASN A 370 -5.53 -10.63 -1.22
N LYS A 371 -6.42 -10.96 -0.28
CA LYS A 371 -7.86 -11.14 -0.56
C LYS A 371 -8.70 -9.91 -0.22
N ASN A 372 -8.46 -9.32 0.95
CA ASN A 372 -9.30 -8.26 1.51
C ASN A 372 -8.47 -7.03 1.96
N ILE A 373 -7.33 -6.77 1.32
CA ILE A 373 -6.49 -5.60 1.61
C ILE A 373 -6.47 -4.69 0.39
N GLY A 374 -6.76 -3.40 0.57
CA GLY A 374 -6.81 -2.40 -0.50
C GLY A 374 -5.44 -2.01 -1.07
N HIS A 375 -4.35 -2.41 -0.43
CA HIS A 375 -2.98 -2.13 -0.83
C HIS A 375 -2.16 -3.43 -0.79
N SER A 376 -0.85 -3.34 -1.02
CA SER A 376 0.06 -4.48 -0.95
C SER A 376 0.07 -5.15 0.43
N PHE A 377 0.35 -6.46 0.44
CA PHE A 377 0.58 -7.29 1.61
C PHE A 377 2.02 -7.83 1.64
N PRO A 378 2.72 -7.73 2.79
CA PRO A 378 2.46 -6.81 3.91
C PRO A 378 2.34 -5.35 3.44
N PRO A 379 1.94 -4.38 4.25
CA PRO A 379 2.05 -2.97 3.85
C PRO A 379 3.38 -2.34 4.28
N GLU A 380 3.69 -1.17 3.73
CA GLU A 380 4.68 -0.22 4.27
C GLU A 380 6.14 -0.77 4.37
N LEU A 381 6.85 -0.38 5.43
CA LEU A 381 8.27 -0.58 5.73
C LEU A 381 8.57 -2.03 6.16
N ARG A 382 8.44 -2.93 5.20
CA ARG A 382 8.56 -4.39 5.36
C ARG A 382 10.00 -4.92 5.40
N ASP A 383 10.99 -4.05 5.54
CA ASP A 383 12.40 -4.43 5.67
C ASP A 383 12.74 -4.96 7.07
N PHE A 384 11.90 -4.66 8.07
CA PHE A 384 12.08 -5.12 9.45
C PHE A 384 10.83 -5.80 10.03
N TYR A 385 9.80 -6.07 9.22
CA TYR A 385 8.66 -6.92 9.59
C TYR A 385 8.89 -8.36 9.14
N GLU A 386 8.14 -9.32 9.68
CA GLU A 386 8.16 -10.69 9.18
C GLU A 386 6.77 -11.18 8.87
N ALA A 387 6.47 -11.29 7.58
CA ALA A 387 5.39 -12.14 7.09
C ALA A 387 6.01 -13.26 6.26
N TYR A 388 5.67 -14.50 6.55
CA TYR A 388 6.31 -15.66 5.93
C TYR A 388 5.36 -16.84 5.83
N VAL A 389 5.68 -17.77 4.93
CA VAL A 389 4.96 -19.03 4.81
C VAL A 389 5.70 -20.09 5.62
N GLU A 390 4.99 -20.68 6.56
CA GLU A 390 5.42 -21.89 7.24
C GLU A 390 4.80 -23.10 6.55
N PHE A 391 5.62 -24.09 6.24
CA PHE A 391 5.18 -25.33 5.58
C PHE A 391 5.70 -26.54 6.33
N ILE A 392 4.79 -27.45 6.70
CA ILE A 392 5.06 -28.63 7.51
C ILE A 392 4.52 -29.85 6.78
N VAL A 393 5.33 -30.91 6.75
CA VAL A 393 4.90 -32.26 6.37
C VAL A 393 5.09 -33.17 7.58
N SER A 394 4.04 -33.85 8.03
CA SER A 394 4.11 -34.83 9.12
C SER A 394 3.49 -36.16 8.73
N ASP A 395 3.87 -37.24 9.42
CA ASP A 395 3.20 -38.53 9.31
C ASP A 395 1.95 -38.62 10.22
N ASP A 396 1.27 -39.77 10.17
CA ASP A 396 0.03 -40.02 10.92
C ASP A 396 0.24 -40.15 12.44
N SER A 397 1.49 -40.32 12.89
CA SER A 397 1.84 -40.26 14.32
C SER A 397 2.01 -38.83 14.84
N GLY A 398 1.97 -37.83 13.94
CA GLY A 398 2.26 -36.44 14.23
C GLY A 398 3.74 -36.09 14.21
N LYS A 399 4.62 -37.00 13.78
CA LYS A 399 6.05 -36.73 13.64
C LYS A 399 6.29 -35.83 12.43
N THR A 400 6.92 -34.68 12.66
CA THR A 400 7.37 -33.80 11.58
C THR A 400 8.46 -34.49 10.75
N LEU A 401 8.20 -34.59 9.45
CA LEU A 401 9.12 -35.13 8.45
C LEU A 401 9.91 -34.02 7.76
N TYR A 402 9.25 -32.89 7.47
CA TYR A 402 9.83 -31.72 6.81
C TYR A 402 9.23 -30.45 7.39
N HIS A 403 10.04 -29.39 7.54
CA HIS A 403 9.60 -28.10 8.07
C HIS A 403 10.39 -26.97 7.39
N SER A 404 9.68 -25.95 6.92
CA SER A 404 10.23 -24.69 6.42
C SER A 404 9.50 -23.53 7.08
N GLY A 405 10.19 -22.41 7.31
CA GLY A 405 9.56 -21.22 7.89
C GLY A 405 9.29 -21.36 9.38
N PHE A 406 10.30 -21.77 10.15
CA PHE A 406 10.22 -21.89 11.60
C PHE A 406 11.07 -20.82 12.31
N ILE A 407 10.77 -20.60 13.59
CA ILE A 407 11.58 -19.75 14.45
C ILE A 407 12.58 -20.63 15.19
N LYS A 408 13.86 -20.34 14.99
CA LYS A 408 14.97 -21.04 15.66
C LYS A 408 14.96 -20.74 17.16
N PRO A 409 15.64 -21.55 18.00
CA PRO A 409 15.72 -21.31 19.44
C PRO A 409 16.29 -19.93 19.83
N ASN A 410 17.11 -19.33 18.96
CA ASN A 410 17.64 -17.97 19.16
C ASN A 410 16.65 -16.85 18.74
N GLY A 411 15.43 -17.19 18.33
CA GLY A 411 14.37 -16.26 17.92
C GLY A 411 14.43 -15.78 16.48
N TYR A 412 15.45 -16.18 15.70
CA TYR A 412 15.57 -15.82 14.29
C TYR A 412 14.65 -16.69 13.44
N LEU A 413 14.07 -16.11 12.39
CA LEU A 413 13.37 -16.86 11.35
C LEU A 413 14.40 -17.67 10.54
N ASP A 414 14.04 -18.89 10.18
CA ASP A 414 14.70 -19.69 9.13
C ASP A 414 15.03 -18.82 7.91
N GLU A 415 16.31 -18.69 7.57
CA GLU A 415 16.74 -17.80 6.49
C GLU A 415 16.29 -18.28 5.11
N SER A 416 15.95 -19.56 4.98
CA SER A 416 15.42 -20.15 3.74
C SER A 416 13.90 -20.06 3.62
N ALA A 417 13.22 -19.47 4.62
CA ALA A 417 11.78 -19.32 4.63
C ALA A 417 11.31 -18.39 3.51
N HIS A 418 10.25 -18.82 2.81
CA HIS A 418 9.56 -17.93 1.90
C HIS A 418 8.98 -16.75 2.68
N ASN A 419 9.41 -15.53 2.36
CA ASN A 419 9.06 -14.36 3.14
C ASN A 419 8.70 -13.15 2.29
N TYR A 420 7.72 -12.40 2.78
CA TYR A 420 7.17 -11.22 2.12
C TYR A 420 7.85 -9.94 2.62
N LYS A 421 9.19 -9.93 2.65
CA LYS A 421 10.01 -8.80 3.11
C LYS A 421 10.66 -8.06 1.94
N THR A 422 11.32 -6.95 2.27
CA THR A 422 12.20 -6.22 1.36
C THR A 422 13.61 -6.21 1.90
N TYR A 423 14.58 -6.65 1.12
CA TYR A 423 15.99 -6.57 1.51
C TYR A 423 16.60 -5.28 1.01
N LEU A 424 16.93 -4.38 1.93
CA LEU A 424 17.57 -3.09 1.65
C LEU A 424 19.08 -3.19 1.81
N VAL A 425 19.83 -2.62 0.86
CA VAL A 425 21.30 -2.63 0.91
C VAL A 425 21.88 -1.22 1.05
N LYS A 426 23.01 -1.13 1.75
CA LYS A 426 23.77 0.11 1.97
C LYS A 426 24.79 0.36 0.86
N ALA A 427 25.48 1.50 0.91
CA ALA A 427 26.51 1.90 -0.05
C ALA A 427 27.71 0.94 -0.13
N ASP A 428 28.00 0.21 0.94
CA ASP A 428 29.06 -0.81 0.99
C ASP A 428 28.57 -2.21 0.57
N GLY A 429 27.30 -2.33 0.13
CA GLY A 429 26.67 -3.60 -0.22
C GLY A 429 26.28 -4.46 0.98
N SER A 430 26.40 -3.95 2.22
CA SER A 430 25.91 -4.65 3.42
C SER A 430 24.40 -4.51 3.59
N PHE A 431 23.80 -5.43 4.35
CA PHE A 431 22.37 -5.42 4.66
C PHE A 431 21.99 -4.24 5.55
N ASN A 432 20.83 -3.63 5.31
CA ASN A 432 20.22 -2.59 6.15
C ASN A 432 19.06 -3.16 6.98
N ASP A 433 19.40 -3.99 7.96
CA ASP A 433 18.48 -4.71 8.87
C ASP A 433 18.03 -3.91 10.11
N LYS A 434 18.61 -2.72 10.32
CA LYS A 434 18.30 -1.80 11.43
C LYS A 434 17.33 -0.69 11.04
N HIS A 435 16.80 -0.73 9.82
CA HIS A 435 15.89 0.28 9.30
C HIS A 435 16.51 1.70 9.30
N HIS A 436 17.82 1.82 9.05
CA HIS A 436 18.47 3.13 8.88
C HIS A 436 18.18 3.65 7.48
N ILE A 437 16.97 4.17 7.23
CA ILE A 437 16.48 4.52 5.88
C ILE A 437 17.40 5.51 5.13
N TRP A 438 18.11 6.38 5.84
CA TRP A 438 19.08 7.33 5.26
C TRP A 438 20.34 6.66 4.70
N ARG A 439 20.58 5.38 5.05
CA ARG A 439 21.73 4.60 4.55
C ARG A 439 21.38 3.70 3.36
N THR A 440 20.11 3.61 2.98
CA THR A 440 19.66 2.77 1.87
C THR A 440 20.22 3.28 0.54
N ARG A 441 20.65 2.35 -0.31
CA ARG A 441 21.12 2.60 -1.68
C ARG A 441 20.46 1.73 -2.72
N GLY A 442 19.98 0.54 -2.35
CA GLY A 442 19.30 -0.34 -3.27
C GLY A 442 18.33 -1.28 -2.58
N ILE A 443 17.49 -1.91 -3.40
CA ILE A 443 16.60 -2.99 -3.01
C ILE A 443 17.14 -4.25 -3.68
N ALA A 444 17.48 -5.26 -2.88
CA ALA A 444 17.92 -6.55 -3.38
C ALA A 444 16.76 -7.49 -3.69
N GLN A 445 15.62 -7.34 -3.00
CA GLN A 445 14.44 -8.17 -3.17
C GLN A 445 13.21 -7.47 -2.62
N ASN A 446 12.04 -7.71 -3.24
CA ASN A 446 10.73 -7.32 -2.72
C ASN A 446 9.66 -8.32 -3.15
N ASN A 447 9.08 -9.05 -2.20
CA ASN A 447 8.11 -10.12 -2.47
C ASN A 447 6.66 -9.74 -2.15
N GLN A 448 6.32 -8.45 -2.15
CA GLN A 448 4.96 -8.01 -1.81
C GLN A 448 3.86 -8.53 -2.75
N ILE A 449 2.69 -8.84 -2.20
CA ILE A 449 1.50 -9.24 -2.97
C ILE A 449 0.56 -8.05 -3.09
N GLN A 450 0.34 -7.54 -4.32
CA GLN A 450 -0.60 -6.42 -4.55
C GLN A 450 -2.05 -6.79 -4.22
N SER A 451 -2.88 -5.77 -3.99
CA SER A 451 -4.32 -5.93 -3.72
C SER A 451 -5.00 -6.81 -4.77
N GLY A 452 -5.72 -7.85 -4.30
CA GLY A 452 -6.46 -8.77 -5.18
C GLY A 452 -5.60 -9.69 -6.03
N ARG A 453 -4.29 -9.78 -5.76
CA ARG A 453 -3.35 -10.70 -6.44
C ARG A 453 -2.96 -11.88 -5.55
N SER A 454 -2.24 -12.83 -6.14
CA SER A 454 -1.73 -14.02 -5.48
C SER A 454 -0.27 -14.25 -5.80
N ASP A 455 0.44 -14.93 -4.92
CA ASP A 455 1.78 -15.48 -5.11
C ASP A 455 1.75 -17.01 -5.01
N LEU A 456 2.77 -17.67 -5.56
CA LEU A 456 2.89 -19.12 -5.67
C LEU A 456 4.23 -19.60 -5.12
N VAL A 457 4.18 -20.24 -3.97
CA VAL A 457 5.34 -20.81 -3.27
C VAL A 457 5.43 -22.30 -3.56
N ARG A 458 6.64 -22.82 -3.79
CA ARG A 458 6.86 -24.22 -4.15
C ARG A 458 7.72 -24.93 -3.12
N TYR A 459 7.20 -25.98 -2.52
CA TYR A 459 7.91 -26.80 -1.53
C TYR A 459 8.17 -28.19 -2.08
N GLN A 460 9.43 -28.59 -2.16
CA GLN A 460 9.82 -29.87 -2.71
C GLN A 460 10.40 -30.78 -1.65
N PHE A 461 9.89 -32.01 -1.57
CA PHE A 461 10.39 -33.03 -0.65
C PHE A 461 10.28 -34.42 -1.28
N ARG A 462 10.88 -35.42 -0.64
CA ARG A 462 10.75 -36.83 -1.05
C ARG A 462 9.89 -37.58 -0.04
N VAL A 463 8.99 -38.42 -0.51
CA VAL A 463 8.28 -39.35 0.37
C VAL A 463 9.33 -40.29 0.99
N PRO A 464 9.44 -40.38 2.33
CA PRO A 464 10.43 -41.26 2.96
C PRO A 464 10.23 -42.71 2.49
N ALA A 465 11.34 -43.45 2.34
CA ALA A 465 11.31 -44.80 1.77
C ALA A 465 10.53 -45.80 2.65
N ASP A 466 10.52 -45.56 3.95
CA ASP A 466 9.84 -46.33 5.00
C ASP A 466 8.46 -45.78 5.35
N ALA A 467 8.07 -44.63 4.81
CA ALA A 467 6.79 -44.01 5.11
C ALA A 467 5.63 -44.82 4.54
N ASN A 468 4.61 -45.02 5.36
CA ASN A 468 3.33 -45.61 5.02
C ASN A 468 2.20 -44.78 5.65
N GLY A 469 0.95 -45.07 5.30
CA GLY A 469 -0.20 -44.37 5.87
C GLY A 469 -0.46 -43.00 5.23
N ILE A 470 -0.67 -41.98 6.06
CA ILE A 470 -1.11 -40.63 5.64
C ILE A 470 0.00 -39.62 5.90
N LEU A 471 0.27 -38.79 4.90
CA LEU A 471 1.05 -37.57 5.03
C LEU A 471 0.10 -36.38 5.23
N HIS A 472 0.40 -35.56 6.23
CA HIS A 472 -0.31 -34.33 6.54
C HIS A 472 0.54 -33.15 6.11
N LEU A 473 0.03 -32.34 5.20
CA LEU A 473 0.64 -31.09 4.76
C LEU A 473 -0.10 -29.94 5.41
N LYS A 474 0.64 -29.02 6.01
CA LYS A 474 0.12 -27.80 6.62
C LYS A 474 0.90 -26.60 6.10
N ALA A 475 0.18 -25.59 5.65
CA ALA A 475 0.74 -24.31 5.23
C ALA A 475 0.11 -23.18 6.04
N ARG A 476 0.90 -22.24 6.56
CA ARG A 476 0.42 -21.07 7.32
C ARG A 476 1.06 -19.79 6.82
N VAL A 477 0.28 -18.72 6.73
CA VAL A 477 0.84 -17.36 6.64
C VAL A 477 1.00 -16.84 8.06
N GLN A 478 2.24 -16.64 8.48
CA GLN A 478 2.60 -16.16 9.81
C GLN A 478 2.99 -14.69 9.74
N TYR A 479 2.69 -13.93 10.79
CA TYR A 479 3.08 -12.53 10.94
C TYR A 479 3.72 -12.26 12.30
N ARG A 480 4.91 -11.63 12.30
CA ARG A 480 5.59 -11.05 13.46
C ARG A 480 5.96 -9.60 13.15
N ARG A 481 5.60 -8.68 14.04
CA ARG A 481 5.79 -7.23 13.80
C ARG A 481 7.25 -6.85 13.53
N PHE A 482 8.21 -7.41 14.27
CA PHE A 482 9.63 -7.10 14.09
C PHE A 482 10.49 -8.35 13.89
N THR A 483 11.51 -8.23 13.05
CA THR A 483 12.62 -9.19 13.01
C THR A 483 13.33 -9.21 14.36
N ARG A 484 13.94 -10.35 14.70
CA ARG A 484 14.77 -10.48 15.91
C ARG A 484 15.92 -9.47 15.93
N VAL A 485 16.54 -9.21 14.78
CA VAL A 485 17.63 -8.23 14.66
C VAL A 485 17.17 -6.83 15.04
N PHE A 486 16.03 -6.39 14.50
CA PHE A 486 15.53 -5.05 14.74
C PHE A 486 15.04 -4.89 16.18
N SER A 487 14.30 -5.86 16.73
CA SER A 487 13.83 -5.79 18.12
C SER A 487 14.99 -5.67 19.12
N ASP A 488 16.05 -6.45 18.93
CA ASP A 488 17.20 -6.48 19.84
C ASP A 488 18.01 -5.18 19.73
N TYR A 489 18.17 -4.65 18.52
CA TYR A 489 18.77 -3.33 18.29
C TYR A 489 17.94 -2.20 18.92
N ALA A 490 16.62 -2.24 18.78
CA ALA A 490 15.72 -1.21 19.30
C ALA A 490 15.69 -1.17 20.83
N LEU A 491 15.63 -2.34 21.47
CA LEU A 491 15.43 -2.46 22.92
C LEU A 491 16.72 -2.71 23.70
N GLY A 492 17.82 -3.04 23.03
CA GLY A 492 19.08 -3.46 23.68
C GLY A 492 18.99 -4.82 24.39
N LYS A 493 17.92 -5.58 24.16
CA LYS A 493 17.67 -6.90 24.75
C LYS A 493 16.74 -7.71 23.85
N SER A 494 16.78 -9.02 24.01
CA SER A 494 15.91 -9.93 23.29
C SER A 494 14.51 -9.99 23.90
N VAL A 495 13.49 -9.84 23.06
CA VAL A 495 12.07 -9.93 23.42
C VAL A 495 11.34 -10.72 22.35
N ASP A 496 10.66 -11.78 22.75
CA ASP A 496 9.83 -12.57 21.85
C ASP A 496 8.46 -11.91 21.70
N TYR A 497 8.22 -11.37 20.50
CA TYR A 497 6.93 -10.81 20.11
C TYR A 497 6.00 -11.90 19.57
N PRO A 498 4.67 -11.74 19.74
CA PRO A 498 3.70 -12.72 19.30
C PRO A 498 3.76 -12.90 17.78
N ILE A 499 3.55 -14.15 17.37
CA ILE A 499 3.41 -14.57 15.99
C ILE A 499 1.94 -14.88 15.78
N VAL A 500 1.31 -14.20 14.82
CA VAL A 500 -0.12 -14.38 14.50
C VAL A 500 -0.23 -15.20 13.23
N SER A 501 -0.99 -16.30 13.28
CA SER A 501 -1.34 -17.09 12.09
C SER A 501 -2.51 -16.43 11.38
N MET A 502 -2.21 -15.75 10.27
CA MET A 502 -3.21 -15.00 9.50
C MET A 502 -4.12 -15.91 8.66
N ALA A 503 -3.56 -17.02 8.17
CA ALA A 503 -4.28 -18.01 7.37
C ALA A 503 -3.63 -19.38 7.50
N THR A 504 -4.42 -20.45 7.41
CA THR A 504 -3.94 -21.84 7.47
C THR A 504 -4.64 -22.68 6.39
N ALA A 505 -3.90 -23.59 5.77
CA ALA A 505 -4.43 -24.63 4.90
C ALA A 505 -3.83 -25.98 5.29
N ASP A 506 -4.69 -27.00 5.33
CA ASP A 506 -4.32 -28.38 5.63
C ASP A 506 -4.72 -29.28 4.45
N TYR A 507 -3.86 -30.23 4.11
CA TYR A 507 -4.14 -31.26 3.12
C TYR A 507 -3.61 -32.61 3.58
N ARG A 508 -4.40 -33.66 3.36
CA ARG A 508 -4.05 -35.03 3.74
C ARG A 508 -3.94 -35.87 2.48
N MET A 509 -2.83 -36.57 2.33
CA MET A 509 -2.61 -37.48 1.21
C MET A 509 -2.15 -38.85 1.70
N ARG A 510 -2.68 -39.91 1.13
CA ARG A 510 -2.30 -41.29 1.42
C ARG A 510 -1.08 -41.68 0.59
N ILE A 511 -0.11 -42.36 1.20
CA ILE A 511 0.90 -43.10 0.47
C ILE A 511 0.21 -44.34 -0.10
N GLY A 512 -0.09 -44.30 -1.39
CA GLY A 512 -1.02 -45.18 -2.09
C GLY A 512 -2.04 -44.37 -2.93
N ALA A 513 -3.20 -44.98 -3.18
CA ALA A 513 -4.25 -44.35 -3.97
C ALA A 513 -4.93 -43.20 -3.20
N ASN A 514 -5.13 -42.07 -3.89
CA ASN A 514 -5.88 -40.90 -3.46
C ASN A 514 -7.02 -40.66 -4.46
N GLY A 515 -8.16 -40.21 -3.96
CA GLY A 515 -9.34 -39.90 -4.78
C GLY A 515 -9.95 -38.55 -4.41
N PRO A 516 -10.95 -38.10 -5.20
CA PRO A 516 -11.66 -36.85 -4.96
C PRO A 516 -12.31 -36.85 -3.58
N VAL A 517 -12.27 -35.70 -2.90
CA VAL A 517 -12.97 -35.51 -1.63
C VAL A 517 -14.48 -35.46 -1.91
N PRO A 518 -15.31 -36.27 -1.22
CA PRO A 518 -16.76 -36.25 -1.42
C PRO A 518 -17.35 -34.85 -1.21
N PRO A 519 -18.36 -34.43 -1.99
CA PRO A 519 -18.97 -33.10 -1.84
C PRO A 519 -19.47 -32.79 -0.42
N SER A 520 -19.92 -33.82 0.31
CA SER A 520 -20.36 -33.72 1.71
C SER A 520 -19.24 -33.35 2.70
N GLU A 521 -17.99 -33.59 2.35
CA GLU A 521 -16.82 -33.32 3.19
C GLU A 521 -16.14 -31.97 2.87
N ILE A 522 -16.57 -31.29 1.80
CA ILE A 522 -16.07 -29.97 1.43
C ILE A 522 -16.78 -28.93 2.31
N PRO A 523 -16.04 -28.10 3.07
CA PRO A 523 -16.66 -27.02 3.85
C PRO A 523 -17.51 -26.12 2.96
N LYS A 524 -18.71 -25.73 3.41
CA LYS A 524 -19.61 -24.86 2.63
C LYS A 524 -19.00 -23.50 2.28
N ASN A 525 -18.05 -23.03 3.09
CA ASN A 525 -17.29 -21.80 2.90
C ASN A 525 -15.94 -22.02 2.19
N ALA A 526 -15.66 -23.23 1.69
CA ALA A 526 -14.44 -23.51 0.95
C ALA A 526 -14.36 -22.63 -0.31
N MET A 527 -13.14 -22.28 -0.68
CA MET A 527 -12.90 -21.53 -1.90
C MET A 527 -13.38 -22.34 -3.12
N PRO A 528 -14.24 -21.77 -3.98
CA PRO A 528 -14.71 -22.48 -5.17
C PRO A 528 -13.55 -22.72 -6.14
N ASP A 529 -13.58 -23.84 -6.86
CA ASP A 529 -12.45 -24.28 -7.69
C ASP A 529 -12.10 -23.26 -8.79
N TRP A 530 -13.08 -22.54 -9.36
CA TRP A 530 -12.81 -21.50 -10.36
C TRP A 530 -11.91 -20.41 -9.79
N ARG A 531 -12.08 -20.08 -8.50
CA ARG A 531 -11.30 -19.04 -7.81
C ARG A 531 -9.92 -19.56 -7.45
N ARG A 532 -9.79 -20.83 -7.08
CA ARG A 532 -8.50 -21.50 -6.85
C ARG A 532 -7.66 -21.47 -8.13
N TRP A 533 -8.24 -21.88 -9.26
CA TRP A 533 -7.62 -21.79 -10.59
C TRP A 533 -7.27 -20.35 -10.97
N ASN A 534 -8.17 -19.40 -10.72
CA ASN A 534 -7.88 -18.00 -11.02
C ASN A 534 -6.74 -17.43 -10.16
N ASN A 535 -6.71 -17.71 -8.85
CA ASN A 535 -5.61 -17.29 -7.97
C ASN A 535 -4.27 -17.88 -8.42
N TYR A 536 -4.26 -19.18 -8.77
CA TYR A 536 -3.10 -19.85 -9.33
C TYR A 536 -2.65 -19.19 -10.65
N GLY A 537 -3.58 -18.90 -11.55
CA GLY A 537 -3.30 -18.18 -12.80
C GLY A 537 -2.74 -16.77 -12.59
N ILE A 538 -3.25 -16.01 -11.61
CA ILE A 538 -2.72 -14.68 -11.25
C ILE A 538 -1.27 -14.80 -10.78
N ALA A 539 -0.99 -15.74 -9.87
CA ALA A 539 0.37 -15.95 -9.39
C ALA A 539 1.33 -16.35 -10.53
N LEU A 540 0.88 -17.19 -11.46
CA LEU A 540 1.65 -17.55 -12.65
C LEU A 540 1.90 -16.38 -13.60
N ILE A 541 0.96 -15.44 -13.76
CA ILE A 541 1.20 -14.19 -14.50
C ILE A 541 2.33 -13.39 -13.86
N ASP A 542 2.31 -13.22 -12.54
CA ASP A 542 3.33 -12.45 -11.80
C ASP A 542 4.70 -13.13 -11.84
N GLN A 543 4.72 -14.45 -11.88
CA GLN A 543 5.93 -15.25 -12.07
C GLN A 543 6.31 -15.46 -13.54
N ARG A 544 5.64 -14.77 -14.48
CA ARG A 544 5.92 -14.77 -15.93
C ARG A 544 5.78 -16.14 -16.61
N GLN A 545 4.99 -17.04 -16.04
CA GLN A 545 4.67 -18.36 -16.58
C GLN A 545 3.37 -18.31 -17.40
N TYR A 546 3.37 -17.49 -18.46
CA TYR A 546 2.15 -17.13 -19.21
C TYR A 546 1.39 -18.33 -19.81
N PRO A 547 2.02 -19.37 -20.39
CA PRO A 547 1.28 -20.53 -20.90
C PRO A 547 0.50 -21.28 -19.81
N LEU A 548 1.10 -21.46 -18.64
CA LEU A 548 0.43 -22.10 -17.49
C LEU A 548 -0.69 -21.20 -16.94
N ALA A 549 -0.47 -19.88 -16.89
CA ALA A 549 -1.50 -18.95 -16.47
C ALA A 549 -2.73 -18.99 -17.39
N ILE A 550 -2.52 -19.03 -18.70
CA ILE A 550 -3.59 -19.15 -19.71
C ILE A 550 -4.42 -20.40 -19.46
N ASP A 551 -3.78 -21.55 -19.22
CA ASP A 551 -4.46 -22.81 -18.94
C ASP A 551 -5.29 -22.75 -17.64
N ALA A 552 -4.70 -22.19 -16.57
CA ALA A 552 -5.42 -21.95 -15.32
C ALA A 552 -6.66 -21.06 -15.51
N PHE A 553 -6.58 -20.01 -16.33
CA PHE A 553 -7.74 -19.17 -16.63
C PHE A 553 -8.78 -19.86 -17.52
N VAL A 554 -8.39 -20.79 -18.39
CA VAL A 554 -9.34 -21.65 -19.11
C VAL A 554 -10.14 -22.50 -18.12
N HIS A 555 -9.47 -23.14 -17.16
CA HIS A 555 -10.16 -23.87 -16.10
C HIS A 555 -11.12 -22.98 -15.31
N ALA A 556 -10.68 -21.79 -14.90
CA ALA A 556 -11.55 -20.84 -14.20
C ALA A 556 -12.77 -20.42 -15.04
N ALA A 557 -12.58 -20.17 -16.34
CA ALA A 557 -13.66 -19.74 -17.24
C ALA A 557 -14.73 -20.82 -17.49
N THR A 558 -14.35 -22.11 -17.41
CA THR A 558 -15.30 -23.21 -17.64
C THR A 558 -16.19 -23.54 -16.45
N GLN A 559 -15.81 -23.08 -15.25
CA GLN A 559 -16.42 -23.52 -13.99
C GLN A 559 -17.43 -22.53 -13.39
N ASP A 560 -17.47 -21.28 -13.83
CA ASP A 560 -18.39 -20.27 -13.30
C ASP A 560 -18.84 -19.29 -14.39
N ASP A 561 -20.15 -19.31 -14.72
CA ASP A 561 -20.70 -18.47 -15.78
C ASP A 561 -20.62 -16.97 -15.50
N LYS A 562 -20.71 -16.58 -14.23
CA LYS A 562 -20.66 -15.17 -13.82
C LYS A 562 -19.24 -14.62 -13.93
N TYR A 563 -18.23 -15.42 -13.59
CA TYR A 563 -16.82 -15.04 -13.66
C TYR A 563 -16.17 -15.33 -15.01
N ARG A 564 -16.79 -16.17 -15.85
CA ARG A 564 -16.32 -16.58 -17.20
C ARG A 564 -15.74 -15.43 -17.99
N ALA A 565 -16.47 -14.32 -18.12
CA ALA A 565 -16.02 -13.15 -18.86
C ALA A 565 -14.70 -12.56 -18.30
N MET A 566 -14.54 -12.52 -16.98
CA MET A 566 -13.31 -12.01 -16.37
C MET A 566 -12.14 -12.99 -16.47
N ALA A 567 -12.39 -14.28 -16.35
CA ALA A 567 -11.40 -15.31 -16.61
C ALA A 567 -10.91 -15.26 -18.09
N GLN A 568 -11.82 -15.04 -19.05
CA GLN A 568 -11.46 -14.87 -20.46
C GLN A 568 -10.62 -13.60 -20.72
N VAL A 569 -10.92 -12.50 -20.03
CA VAL A 569 -10.05 -11.30 -20.09
C VAL A 569 -8.68 -11.59 -19.49
N ASN A 570 -8.59 -12.35 -18.39
CA ASN A 570 -7.31 -12.74 -17.79
C ASN A 570 -6.51 -13.66 -18.72
N GLN A 571 -7.19 -14.57 -19.42
CA GLN A 571 -6.59 -15.38 -20.48
C GLN A 571 -6.03 -14.50 -21.60
N ALA A 572 -6.79 -13.49 -22.06
CA ALA A 572 -6.34 -12.54 -23.07
C ALA A 572 -5.10 -11.75 -22.63
N ILE A 573 -4.98 -11.40 -21.34
CA ILE A 573 -3.76 -10.77 -20.79
C ILE A 573 -2.56 -11.68 -21.01
N GLY A 574 -2.63 -12.96 -20.62
CA GLY A 574 -1.54 -13.92 -20.86
C GLY A 574 -1.20 -14.09 -22.34
N LEU A 575 -2.20 -14.09 -23.22
CA LEU A 575 -2.00 -14.18 -24.68
C LEU A 575 -1.33 -12.93 -25.25
N ILE A 576 -1.65 -11.74 -24.74
CA ILE A 576 -1.00 -10.48 -25.13
C ILE A 576 0.49 -10.50 -24.75
N GLU A 577 0.84 -11.02 -23.56
CA GLU A 577 2.24 -11.14 -23.14
C GLU A 577 3.03 -12.18 -23.98
N LEU A 578 2.33 -13.12 -24.63
CA LEU A 578 2.91 -14.06 -25.61
C LEU A 578 2.82 -13.56 -27.07
N ASP A 579 2.41 -12.31 -27.28
CA ASP A 579 2.20 -11.71 -28.60
C ASP A 579 1.17 -12.45 -29.49
N GLN A 580 0.28 -13.25 -28.90
CA GLN A 580 -0.77 -14.01 -29.60
C GLN A 580 -2.05 -13.18 -29.77
N TYR A 581 -1.93 -12.07 -30.50
CA TYR A 581 -2.97 -11.04 -30.57
C TYR A 581 -4.28 -11.49 -31.20
N ASP A 582 -4.27 -12.39 -32.19
CA ASP A 582 -5.51 -12.90 -32.82
C ASP A 582 -6.38 -13.69 -31.84
N ARG A 583 -5.73 -14.55 -31.05
CA ARG A 583 -6.42 -15.31 -30.00
C ARG A 583 -6.95 -14.40 -28.90
N ALA A 584 -6.15 -13.41 -28.49
CA ALA A 584 -6.58 -12.41 -27.52
C ALA A 584 -7.78 -11.60 -28.03
N ALA A 585 -7.73 -11.12 -29.28
CA ALA A 585 -8.82 -10.39 -29.91
C ALA A 585 -10.12 -11.20 -29.93
N GLY A 586 -10.07 -12.47 -30.36
CA GLY A 586 -11.25 -13.33 -30.40
C GLY A 586 -11.94 -13.49 -29.03
N LEU A 587 -11.17 -13.63 -27.95
CA LEU A 587 -11.71 -13.68 -26.58
C LEU A 587 -12.32 -12.35 -26.17
N LEU A 588 -11.61 -11.25 -26.41
CA LEU A 588 -12.05 -9.90 -26.02
C LEU A 588 -13.32 -9.49 -26.79
N ASP A 589 -13.40 -9.79 -28.08
CA ASP A 589 -14.58 -9.55 -28.91
C ASP A 589 -15.78 -10.36 -28.41
N SER A 590 -15.56 -11.60 -27.94
CA SER A 590 -16.60 -12.41 -27.31
C SER A 590 -17.10 -11.77 -26.02
N VAL A 591 -16.20 -11.32 -25.15
CA VAL A 591 -16.56 -10.68 -23.88
C VAL A 591 -17.32 -9.37 -24.13
N ILE A 592 -16.83 -8.51 -25.03
CA ILE A 592 -17.43 -7.21 -25.33
C ILE A 592 -18.79 -7.35 -26.02
N ARG A 593 -19.02 -8.39 -26.83
CA ARG A 593 -20.35 -8.68 -27.37
C ARG A 593 -21.37 -9.04 -26.30
N GLY A 594 -20.95 -9.79 -25.26
CA GLY A 594 -21.81 -10.15 -24.14
C GLY A 594 -22.02 -9.00 -23.14
N ASP A 595 -20.99 -8.19 -22.93
CA ASP A 595 -21.02 -7.01 -22.07
C ASP A 595 -20.22 -5.85 -22.70
N PRO A 596 -20.89 -4.96 -23.47
CA PRO A 596 -20.25 -3.78 -24.05
C PRO A 596 -19.69 -2.80 -23.02
N GLY A 597 -20.10 -2.93 -21.75
CA GLY A 597 -19.66 -2.13 -20.61
C GLY A 597 -18.43 -2.69 -19.89
N ASN A 598 -17.85 -3.80 -20.36
CA ASN A 598 -16.67 -4.39 -19.74
C ASN A 598 -15.40 -3.55 -20.00
N MET A 599 -15.18 -2.53 -19.16
CA MET A 599 -14.09 -1.57 -19.34
C MET A 599 -12.69 -2.21 -19.29
N ARG A 600 -12.54 -3.30 -18.54
CA ARG A 600 -11.29 -4.07 -18.52
C ARG A 600 -11.04 -4.74 -19.87
N ALA A 601 -12.05 -5.37 -20.47
CA ALA A 601 -11.94 -5.96 -21.80
C ALA A 601 -11.65 -4.88 -22.88
N LEU A 602 -12.32 -3.72 -22.82
CA LEU A 602 -12.06 -2.60 -23.73
C LEU A 602 -10.61 -2.10 -23.63
N PHE A 603 -10.08 -1.98 -22.41
CA PHE A 603 -8.67 -1.62 -22.19
C PHE A 603 -7.71 -2.65 -22.80
N GLN A 604 -7.94 -3.94 -22.57
CA GLN A 604 -7.09 -4.99 -23.15
C GLN A 604 -7.21 -5.05 -24.69
N GLN A 605 -8.40 -4.80 -25.25
CA GLN A 605 -8.61 -4.74 -26.70
C GLN A 605 -7.90 -3.53 -27.30
N ALA A 606 -7.88 -2.39 -26.60
CA ALA A 606 -7.08 -1.23 -27.00
C ALA A 606 -5.57 -1.56 -27.07
N ARG A 607 -5.03 -2.32 -26.12
CA ARG A 607 -3.63 -2.81 -26.19
C ARG A 607 -3.40 -3.64 -27.45
N VAL A 608 -4.33 -4.53 -27.80
CA VAL A 608 -4.25 -5.32 -29.04
C VAL A 608 -4.28 -4.43 -30.28
N PHE A 609 -5.20 -3.46 -30.34
CA PHE A 609 -5.29 -2.50 -31.43
C PHE A 609 -4.01 -1.67 -31.60
N ILE A 610 -3.38 -1.22 -30.50
CA ILE A 610 -2.09 -0.53 -30.54
C ILE A 610 -1.02 -1.41 -31.21
N ARG A 611 -0.90 -2.67 -30.81
CA ARG A 611 0.09 -3.60 -31.40
C ARG A 611 -0.16 -3.89 -32.88
N ARG A 612 -1.38 -3.68 -33.36
CA ARG A 612 -1.79 -3.81 -34.77
C ARG A 612 -1.75 -2.51 -35.56
N GLY A 613 -1.37 -1.38 -34.93
CA GLY A 613 -1.41 -0.06 -35.57
C GLY A 613 -2.82 0.51 -35.76
N GLN A 614 -3.85 -0.08 -35.15
CA GLN A 614 -5.25 0.35 -35.22
C GLN A 614 -5.53 1.47 -34.19
N LEU A 615 -4.82 2.59 -34.33
CA LEU A 615 -4.73 3.60 -33.27
C LEU A 615 -6.07 4.30 -32.96
N ASP A 616 -6.93 4.53 -33.96
CA ASP A 616 -8.25 5.17 -33.75
C ASP A 616 -9.20 4.30 -32.94
N GLN A 617 -9.19 2.99 -33.18
CA GLN A 617 -9.99 2.04 -32.43
C GLN A 617 -9.48 1.91 -30.99
N ALA A 618 -8.16 1.89 -30.81
CA ALA A 618 -7.55 1.91 -29.49
C ALA A 618 -7.95 3.16 -28.69
N GLU A 619 -7.84 4.34 -29.30
CA GLU A 619 -8.20 5.60 -28.67
C GLU A 619 -9.68 5.64 -28.29
N THR A 620 -10.57 5.20 -29.18
CA THR A 620 -12.01 5.12 -28.92
C THR A 620 -12.29 4.28 -27.67
N ASN A 621 -11.64 3.12 -27.55
CA ASN A 621 -11.79 2.25 -26.38
C ASN A 621 -11.22 2.89 -25.11
N ILE A 622 -10.02 3.46 -25.15
CA ILE A 622 -9.41 4.11 -23.99
C ILE A 622 -10.25 5.30 -23.51
N ARG A 623 -10.79 6.12 -24.41
CA ARG A 623 -11.69 7.22 -24.04
C ARG A 623 -12.97 6.73 -23.37
N ARG A 624 -13.54 5.60 -23.82
CA ARG A 624 -14.68 4.96 -23.14
C ARG A 624 -14.32 4.50 -21.72
N VAL A 625 -13.11 3.94 -21.54
CA VAL A 625 -12.61 3.55 -20.22
C VAL A 625 -12.45 4.78 -19.33
N LEU A 626 -11.85 5.86 -19.82
CA LEU A 626 -11.65 7.11 -19.06
C LEU A 626 -12.96 7.85 -18.75
N ALA A 627 -14.00 7.69 -19.57
CA ALA A 627 -15.33 8.21 -19.25
C ALA A 627 -15.94 7.52 -18.02
N ALA A 628 -15.66 6.22 -17.82
CA ALA A 628 -16.10 5.47 -16.65
C ALA A 628 -15.14 5.60 -15.45
N TYR A 629 -13.84 5.70 -15.72
CA TYR A 629 -12.75 5.74 -14.73
C TYR A 629 -11.81 6.93 -15.02
N PRO A 630 -12.23 8.18 -14.73
CA PRO A 630 -11.48 9.38 -15.11
C PRO A 630 -10.15 9.53 -14.38
N ARG A 631 -9.96 8.81 -13.27
CA ARG A 631 -8.73 8.80 -12.46
C ARG A 631 -7.88 7.54 -12.71
N ASP A 632 -8.19 6.72 -13.71
CA ASP A 632 -7.36 5.54 -14.01
C ASP A 632 -6.04 5.95 -14.69
N ARG A 633 -4.96 5.96 -13.91
CA ARG A 633 -3.63 6.40 -14.37
C ARG A 633 -3.10 5.57 -15.54
N MET A 634 -3.40 4.27 -15.56
CA MET A 634 -3.00 3.39 -16.66
C MET A 634 -3.69 3.77 -17.98
N SER A 635 -4.98 4.10 -17.96
CA SER A 635 -5.71 4.54 -19.16
C SER A 635 -5.30 5.94 -19.60
N LEU A 636 -5.04 6.86 -18.67
CA LEU A 636 -4.47 8.18 -18.99
C LEU A 636 -3.12 8.04 -19.69
N GLN A 637 -2.27 7.13 -19.22
CA GLN A 637 -0.97 6.86 -19.83
C GLN A 637 -1.15 6.29 -21.25
N GLN A 638 -2.06 5.34 -21.45
CA GLN A 638 -2.32 4.78 -22.79
C GLN A 638 -2.83 5.85 -23.77
N LEU A 639 -3.73 6.74 -23.33
CA LEU A 639 -4.18 7.85 -24.16
C LEU A 639 -3.03 8.81 -24.49
N GLY A 640 -2.22 9.18 -23.48
CA GLY A 640 -1.05 10.03 -23.68
C GLY A 640 -0.04 9.45 -24.67
N GLU A 641 0.23 8.15 -24.62
CA GLU A 641 1.07 7.45 -25.61
C GLU A 641 0.45 7.44 -27.01
N LEU A 642 -0.85 7.19 -27.14
CA LEU A 642 -1.56 7.27 -28.43
C LEU A 642 -1.46 8.67 -29.04
N CYS A 643 -1.70 9.72 -28.26
CA CYS A 643 -1.57 11.12 -28.70
C CYS A 643 -0.13 11.42 -29.12
N LYS A 644 0.88 10.93 -28.40
CA LYS A 644 2.30 11.07 -28.81
C LYS A 644 2.60 10.40 -30.16
N ILE A 645 2.08 9.19 -30.40
CA ILE A 645 2.25 8.47 -31.68
C ILE A 645 1.59 9.26 -32.82
N LYS A 646 0.43 9.86 -32.56
CA LYS A 646 -0.30 10.73 -33.49
C LYS A 646 0.27 12.15 -33.60
N HIS A 647 1.35 12.46 -32.88
CA HIS A 647 1.95 13.80 -32.79
C HIS A 647 1.04 14.89 -32.19
N ASP A 648 -0.05 14.53 -31.52
CA ASP A 648 -0.85 15.47 -30.71
C ASP A 648 -0.19 15.65 -29.33
N TYR A 649 0.88 16.44 -29.32
CA TYR A 649 1.63 16.73 -28.10
C TYR A 649 0.86 17.59 -27.09
N ARG A 650 -0.22 18.27 -27.51
CA ARG A 650 -1.03 19.10 -26.59
C ARG A 650 -1.93 18.21 -25.75
N GLU A 651 -2.68 17.31 -26.37
CA GLU A 651 -3.52 16.38 -25.61
C GLU A 651 -2.67 15.38 -24.80
N ALA A 652 -1.53 14.95 -25.35
CA ALA A 652 -0.59 14.12 -24.59
C ALA A 652 -0.14 14.81 -23.29
N ARG A 653 0.15 16.11 -23.34
CA ARG A 653 0.50 16.90 -22.15
C ARG A 653 -0.61 16.84 -21.11
N GLU A 654 -1.86 17.10 -21.51
CA GLU A 654 -3.02 17.10 -20.60
C GLU A 654 -3.22 15.74 -19.92
N CYS A 655 -3.00 14.63 -20.64
CA CYS A 655 -3.09 13.29 -20.07
C CYS A 655 -2.05 13.08 -18.95
N TYR A 656 -0.81 13.50 -19.19
CA TYR A 656 0.26 13.35 -18.20
C TYR A 656 0.17 14.36 -17.05
N GLU A 657 -0.36 15.57 -17.28
CA GLU A 657 -0.69 16.52 -16.22
C GLU A 657 -1.78 15.96 -15.29
N LYS A 658 -2.83 15.34 -15.84
CA LYS A 658 -3.85 14.63 -15.04
C LYS A 658 -3.28 13.47 -14.21
N ILE A 659 -2.27 12.76 -14.73
CA ILE A 659 -1.58 11.74 -13.93
C ILE A 659 -0.89 12.38 -12.72
N LEU A 660 -0.21 13.53 -12.92
CA LEU A 660 0.45 14.25 -11.82
C LEU A 660 -0.52 14.92 -10.83
N GLU A 661 -1.76 15.19 -11.22
CA GLU A 661 -2.83 15.60 -10.29
C GLU A 661 -3.23 14.47 -9.34
N ILE A 662 -3.11 13.20 -9.78
CA ILE A 662 -3.44 12.02 -8.98
C ILE A 662 -2.22 11.56 -8.16
N ASP A 663 -1.07 11.43 -8.82
CA ASP A 663 0.21 11.06 -8.23
C ASP A 663 1.29 12.06 -8.66
N PRO A 664 1.57 13.09 -7.83
CA PRO A 664 2.56 14.12 -8.15
C PRO A 664 4.01 13.61 -8.24
N GLU A 665 4.25 12.33 -7.96
CA GLU A 665 5.56 11.69 -7.94
C GLU A 665 5.65 10.55 -8.98
N ASP A 666 4.73 10.51 -9.96
CA ASP A 666 4.72 9.50 -11.02
C ASP A 666 5.92 9.68 -11.98
N LEU A 667 6.86 8.72 -11.90
CA LEU A 667 8.08 8.71 -12.70
C LEU A 667 7.81 8.77 -14.21
N GLY A 668 6.81 8.03 -14.68
CA GLY A 668 6.46 7.91 -16.10
C GLY A 668 5.89 9.21 -16.65
N ALA A 669 5.06 9.90 -15.87
CA ALA A 669 4.51 11.20 -16.25
C ALA A 669 5.59 12.28 -16.34
N HIS A 670 6.50 12.37 -15.37
CA HIS A 670 7.63 13.31 -15.43
C HIS A 670 8.53 13.07 -16.66
N TYR A 671 8.85 11.80 -16.96
CA TYR A 671 9.62 11.45 -18.16
C TYR A 671 8.91 11.91 -19.44
N ASN A 672 7.61 11.61 -19.57
CA ASN A 672 6.87 11.94 -20.76
C ASN A 672 6.63 13.44 -20.93
N LEU A 673 6.32 14.16 -19.85
CA LEU A 673 6.20 15.62 -19.89
C LEU A 673 7.52 16.29 -20.27
N MET A 674 8.67 15.79 -19.77
CA MET A 674 9.98 16.27 -20.23
C MET A 674 10.12 16.17 -21.76
N LEU A 675 9.75 15.03 -22.35
CA LEU A 675 9.82 14.84 -23.81
C LEU A 675 8.82 15.71 -24.57
N ILE A 676 7.58 15.79 -24.08
CA ILE A 676 6.50 16.57 -24.70
C ILE A 676 6.83 18.06 -24.67
N PHE A 677 7.30 18.60 -23.54
CA PHE A 677 7.71 19.99 -23.44
C PHE A 677 8.86 20.33 -24.39
N ARG A 678 9.82 19.42 -24.62
CA ARG A 678 10.85 19.61 -25.66
C ARG A 678 10.25 19.72 -27.06
N LYS A 679 9.26 18.86 -27.39
CA LYS A 679 8.57 18.90 -28.68
C LYS A 679 7.73 20.16 -28.87
N LEU A 680 7.18 20.70 -27.78
CA LEU A 680 6.41 21.95 -27.76
C LEU A 680 7.28 23.22 -27.67
N GLY A 681 8.60 23.10 -27.53
CA GLY A 681 9.51 24.25 -27.37
C GLY A 681 9.54 24.88 -25.98
N MET A 682 8.91 24.25 -24.99
CA MET A 682 8.79 24.71 -23.59
C MET A 682 10.04 24.29 -22.80
N LYS A 683 11.14 25.03 -22.97
CA LYS A 683 12.48 24.62 -22.50
C LYS A 683 12.61 24.56 -20.98
N GLU A 684 12.02 25.50 -20.24
CA GLU A 684 12.16 25.57 -18.79
C GLU A 684 11.35 24.48 -18.09
N GLU A 685 10.14 24.22 -18.56
CA GLU A 685 9.30 23.12 -18.11
C GLU A 685 9.96 21.77 -18.40
N ALA A 686 10.49 21.58 -19.62
CA ALA A 686 11.24 20.38 -19.95
C ALA A 686 12.44 20.17 -19.02
N LYS A 687 13.16 21.24 -18.67
CA LYS A 687 14.29 21.19 -17.75
C LYS A 687 13.87 20.85 -16.33
N ARG A 688 12.75 21.40 -15.85
CA ARG A 688 12.15 21.09 -14.54
C ARG A 688 11.78 19.61 -14.46
N GLU A 689 10.96 19.13 -15.39
CA GLU A 689 10.52 17.73 -15.42
C GLU A 689 11.70 16.76 -15.59
N GLY A 690 12.70 17.14 -16.41
CA GLY A 690 13.92 16.36 -16.57
C GLY A 690 14.75 16.23 -15.29
N ARG A 691 14.79 17.25 -14.43
CA ARG A 691 15.46 17.19 -13.12
C ARG A 691 14.73 16.26 -12.16
N ILE A 692 13.39 16.35 -12.10
CA ILE A 692 12.57 15.48 -11.25
C ILE A 692 12.72 14.03 -11.69
N PHE A 693 12.55 13.75 -13.00
CA PHE A 693 12.77 12.42 -13.56
C PHE A 693 14.18 11.87 -13.24
N ALA A 694 15.23 12.69 -13.37
CA ALA A 694 16.59 12.27 -13.09
C ALA A 694 16.81 11.86 -11.62
N ASP A 695 16.10 12.49 -10.68
CA ASP A 695 16.16 12.14 -9.26
C ASP A 695 15.27 10.95 -8.90
N LEU A 696 14.13 10.76 -9.58
CA LEU A 696 13.21 9.64 -9.35
C LEU A 696 13.73 8.32 -9.97
N LYS A 697 14.22 8.34 -11.22
CA LYS A 697 14.54 7.13 -12.01
C LYS A 697 15.55 6.22 -11.30
N ASP A 698 15.43 4.91 -11.49
CA ASP A 698 16.38 3.95 -10.90
C ASP A 698 17.84 4.28 -11.22
N ASP A 699 18.71 4.01 -10.26
CA ASP A 699 20.15 4.11 -10.43
C ASP A 699 20.72 2.72 -10.74
N PRO A 700 21.24 2.51 -11.96
CA PRO A 700 21.87 1.24 -12.33
C PRO A 700 23.01 0.82 -11.40
N SER A 701 23.67 1.77 -10.70
CA SER A 701 24.77 1.48 -9.77
C SER A 701 24.31 0.78 -8.47
N ALA A 702 23.01 0.83 -8.16
CA ALA A 702 22.44 0.10 -7.02
C ALA A 702 22.36 -1.41 -7.27
N LEU A 703 22.25 -1.84 -8.54
CA LEU A 703 22.07 -3.25 -8.91
C LEU A 703 23.30 -4.12 -8.55
N PRO A 704 24.55 -3.69 -8.82
CA PRO A 704 25.74 -4.39 -8.33
C PRO A 704 25.81 -4.55 -6.80
N LEU A 705 25.29 -3.57 -6.03
CA LEU A 705 25.25 -3.65 -4.56
C LEU A 705 24.28 -4.75 -4.11
N ALA A 706 23.07 -4.74 -4.68
CA ALA A 706 22.06 -5.79 -4.46
C ALA A 706 22.61 -7.19 -4.81
N ASN A 707 23.24 -7.34 -5.97
CA ASN A 707 23.81 -8.62 -6.39
C ASN A 707 25.00 -9.06 -5.53
N THR A 708 25.75 -8.13 -4.96
CA THR A 708 26.85 -8.46 -4.02
C THR A 708 26.30 -8.96 -2.69
N PHE A 709 25.23 -8.36 -2.19
CA PHE A 709 24.50 -8.85 -1.03
C PHE A 709 23.95 -10.26 -1.30
N LEU A 710 23.17 -10.46 -2.36
CA LEU A 710 22.55 -11.76 -2.66
C LEU A 710 23.58 -12.88 -2.83
N ARG A 711 24.73 -12.61 -3.45
CA ARG A 711 25.82 -13.61 -3.56
C ARG A 711 26.43 -14.02 -2.22
N LYS A 712 26.44 -13.13 -1.22
CA LYS A 712 26.92 -13.42 0.14
C LYS A 712 25.86 -14.10 0.99
N HIS A 713 24.61 -14.07 0.56
CA HIS A 713 23.44 -14.60 1.26
C HIS A 713 22.65 -15.56 0.35
N PRO A 714 23.25 -16.69 -0.08
CA PRO A 714 22.61 -17.65 -0.96
C PRO A 714 21.29 -18.20 -0.40
N GLU A 715 21.17 -18.28 0.93
CA GLU A 715 19.94 -18.66 1.64
C GLU A 715 18.78 -17.70 1.36
N MET A 716 19.08 -16.40 1.19
CA MET A 716 18.10 -15.37 0.85
C MET A 716 17.93 -15.19 -0.67
N SER A 717 18.99 -15.46 -1.45
CA SER A 717 19.01 -15.21 -2.89
C SER A 717 18.01 -16.04 -3.69
N ASN A 718 17.54 -17.16 -3.16
CA ASN A 718 16.51 -17.96 -3.84
C ASN A 718 15.23 -17.16 -4.05
N GLU A 719 14.87 -16.33 -3.06
CA GLU A 719 13.65 -15.53 -3.05
C GLU A 719 13.67 -14.38 -4.06
N SER A 720 14.84 -13.99 -4.62
CA SER A 720 14.91 -12.97 -5.68
C SER A 720 14.55 -13.52 -7.06
N VAL A 721 14.35 -14.83 -7.19
CA VAL A 721 13.99 -15.49 -8.44
C VAL A 721 12.48 -15.72 -8.49
N PHE A 722 11.81 -15.22 -9.53
CA PHE A 722 10.33 -15.28 -9.63
C PHE A 722 9.73 -16.69 -9.52
N TRP A 723 10.43 -17.74 -9.94
CA TRP A 723 9.93 -19.12 -10.00
C TRP A 723 10.76 -20.12 -9.18
N HIS A 724 11.17 -19.73 -7.98
CA HIS A 724 12.01 -20.57 -7.14
C HIS A 724 11.26 -21.78 -6.53
N ILE A 725 12.05 -22.72 -5.99
CA ILE A 725 11.59 -23.91 -5.27
C ILE A 725 12.36 -23.99 -3.95
N HIS A 726 11.66 -24.21 -2.84
CA HIS A 726 12.25 -24.54 -1.55
C HIS A 726 12.43 -26.06 -1.45
N ASN A 727 13.67 -26.52 -1.57
CA ASN A 727 14.01 -27.92 -1.40
C ASN A 727 14.13 -28.24 0.09
N LEU A 728 13.21 -29.04 0.61
CA LEU A 728 13.14 -29.36 2.02
C LEU A 728 14.09 -30.50 2.37
N SER A 729 14.83 -30.32 3.45
CA SER A 729 15.62 -31.38 4.08
C SER A 729 14.79 -32.07 5.17
N PRO A 730 15.00 -33.37 5.42
CA PRO A 730 14.35 -34.06 6.53
C PRO A 730 14.56 -33.32 7.85
N ALA A 731 13.52 -33.25 8.68
CA ALA A 731 13.56 -32.66 10.01
C ALA A 731 14.36 -33.55 11.00
N SER A 732 15.64 -33.77 10.74
CA SER A 732 16.53 -34.46 11.68
C SER A 732 17.09 -33.46 12.69
N GLY A 733 16.50 -33.43 13.89
CA GLY A 733 17.04 -32.69 15.05
C GLY A 733 16.84 -31.16 15.03
N LEU A 734 15.72 -30.67 14.48
CA LEU A 734 15.32 -29.26 14.56
C LEU A 734 14.99 -28.81 15.99
#